data_AF-A0AAE1Z9B4-F1
#
_entry.id   AF-A0AAE1Z9B4-F1
#
_cell.length_a   1.000
_cell.length_b   1.000
_cell.length_c   1.000
_cell.angle_alpha   90.00
_cell.angle_beta   90.00
_cell.angle_gamma   90.00
#
_symmetry.space_group_name_H-M   'P 1'
#
loop_
_entity.id
_entity.type
_entity.pdbx_description
1 polymer ?
#
loop_
_entity_poly.entity_id
_entity_poly.type
_entity_poly.pdbx_seq_one_letter_code
_entity_poly.pdbx_strand_id
1 'polypeptide(L)'
;MLQAVYPYEGPFPGTLKFSRNEIFLDIREENEHWRLVSKTDGTLGCVPTNFVKKCEIKDDSLIQQCARKALASLTASSEKEVQGKDDLVKLLLEIARKKPDEDKIPCGEFSDLKMSLCEKSGPTRDTVVTLKAENTTSPLKATDFPRNFESRLVDTIRLGTNCSYSNCRAVFFAVVDLLSTIPEMKQSFQVYNMSSDTAKTEKDYSQSPDWYLLKIKLGYFESRQNNDQECNWSLHDNKHDILERLDELITLLERADPKLVTCYLHLTKFQPVLSLIGLYQRETINQIRSRLLRSIGICCSLDSDCISICLGSIIPIEIVRELRVSSHRDISHLALRLRFLSILVAQSKSLPVDLYASLDQDLFTHLIELCDTTKEEPSLIDLENQKPNNQILVADELDQYEQNGEYYMLSYSVAVFLLACNWHFTSVYRLSTPESNSVDNKSPLLKTLLDKPIASRLFLETIIQTFNRCLDPTFMVTFLPDDKHYDPVNDLTQWANFARFDCNWTDSSEKNLEDFLKNFEANSHSCRSIHNDLEYIQSLWIRDVGQSARSSSKPTLPVHANVITPPDSVVKFLCDLFSFSDTAALIYHNDLDVIIEVINRKMKDEGSNSELLPHLLLLLDLICINSNITVKGSSKIHDTDELLSSISQTSLSPRCKTLATASQNQIKSIIGSLGRKC
;
A
#
# COMPACT_ATOMS: atom_id res chain seq x y z
N MET A 1 -3.73 -28.08 -38.05
CA MET A 1 -2.46 -27.53 -38.59
C MET A 1 -2.42 -26.03 -38.33
N LEU A 2 -1.24 -25.41 -38.39
CA LEU A 2 -1.04 -23.97 -38.26
C LEU A 2 -0.62 -23.39 -39.62
N GLN A 3 -1.02 -22.16 -39.91
CA GLN A 3 -0.60 -21.42 -41.10
C GLN A 3 0.02 -20.09 -40.68
N ALA A 4 1.21 -19.78 -41.20
CA ALA A 4 1.89 -18.50 -41.00
C ALA A 4 1.08 -17.35 -41.61
N VAL A 5 0.72 -16.35 -40.80
CA VAL A 5 0.06 -15.12 -41.24
C VAL A 5 1.08 -14.07 -41.69
N TYR A 6 2.30 -14.15 -41.16
CA TYR A 6 3.43 -13.26 -41.43
C TYR A 6 4.73 -14.07 -41.64
N PRO A 7 5.72 -13.56 -42.40
CA PRO A 7 7.04 -14.18 -42.48
C PRO A 7 7.83 -13.95 -41.18
N TYR A 8 8.76 -14.86 -40.86
CA TYR A 8 9.55 -14.81 -39.64
C TYR A 8 10.98 -15.34 -39.88
N GLU A 9 11.99 -14.55 -39.49
CA GLU A 9 13.41 -14.88 -39.67
C GLU A 9 14.19 -15.00 -38.35
N GLY A 10 13.49 -14.93 -37.21
CA GLY A 10 14.01 -14.48 -35.91
C GLY A 10 15.32 -15.08 -35.39
N PRO A 11 16.02 -14.39 -34.47
CA PRO A 11 17.41 -14.66 -34.11
C PRO A 11 17.60 -15.78 -33.08
N PHE A 12 16.52 -16.39 -32.57
CA PHE A 12 16.60 -17.27 -31.40
C PHE A 12 16.98 -18.71 -31.78
N PRO A 13 17.93 -19.34 -31.06
CA PRO A 13 18.25 -20.75 -31.23
C PRO A 13 17.01 -21.63 -31.05
N GLY A 14 16.76 -22.55 -31.98
CA GLY A 14 15.60 -23.47 -31.92
C GLY A 14 14.31 -22.94 -32.55
N THR A 15 14.29 -21.71 -33.06
CA THR A 15 13.15 -21.16 -33.82
C THR A 15 13.23 -21.47 -35.31
N LEU A 16 12.07 -21.63 -35.95
CA LEU A 16 11.99 -21.89 -37.39
C LEU A 16 11.97 -20.59 -38.18
N LYS A 17 12.73 -20.53 -39.27
CA LYS A 17 12.57 -19.48 -40.30
C LYS A 17 11.47 -19.88 -41.27
N PHE A 18 10.51 -19.02 -41.54
CA PHE A 18 9.38 -19.35 -42.40
C PHE A 18 8.80 -18.14 -43.15
N SER A 19 8.15 -18.42 -44.28
CA SER A 19 7.49 -17.41 -45.11
C SER A 19 5.99 -17.33 -44.83
N ARG A 20 5.37 -16.22 -45.22
CA ARG A 20 3.92 -16.04 -45.12
C ARG A 20 3.19 -17.17 -45.85
N ASN A 21 2.11 -17.66 -45.25
CA ASN A 21 1.27 -18.78 -45.70
C ASN A 21 1.90 -20.18 -45.62
N GLU A 22 3.11 -20.32 -45.07
CA GLU A 22 3.70 -21.64 -44.80
C GLU A 22 2.88 -22.40 -43.74
N ILE A 23 2.82 -23.73 -43.87
CA ILE A 23 1.94 -24.58 -43.07
C ILE A 23 2.78 -25.49 -42.17
N PHE A 24 2.35 -25.64 -40.92
CA PHE A 24 3.02 -26.46 -39.91
C PHE A 24 2.06 -27.46 -39.28
N LEU A 25 2.60 -28.63 -38.91
CA LEU A 25 1.97 -29.54 -37.98
C LEU A 25 2.12 -28.97 -36.56
N ASP A 26 0.99 -28.69 -35.92
CA ASP A 26 0.93 -28.24 -34.52
C ASP A 26 1.19 -29.43 -33.60
N ILE A 27 2.18 -29.34 -32.71
CA ILE A 27 2.57 -30.45 -31.86
C ILE A 27 2.21 -30.16 -30.41
N ARG A 28 2.78 -29.11 -29.81
CA ARG A 28 2.49 -28.69 -28.44
C ARG A 28 2.73 -27.20 -28.24
N GLU A 29 2.08 -26.65 -27.23
CA GLU A 29 2.35 -25.29 -26.73
C GLU A 29 3.51 -25.37 -25.74
N GLU A 30 4.56 -24.57 -25.95
CA GLU A 30 5.70 -24.49 -25.01
C GLU A 30 5.44 -23.42 -23.93
N ASN A 31 4.82 -22.30 -24.33
CA ASN A 31 4.32 -21.24 -23.47
C ASN A 31 3.30 -20.40 -24.25
N GLU A 32 2.79 -19.31 -23.66
CA GLU A 32 1.78 -18.44 -24.28
C GLU A 32 2.23 -17.81 -25.61
N HIS A 33 3.54 -17.63 -25.80
CA HIS A 33 4.11 -16.96 -26.96
C HIS A 33 4.67 -17.90 -28.02
N TRP A 34 4.97 -19.17 -27.69
CA TRP A 34 5.69 -20.09 -28.56
C TRP A 34 5.02 -21.46 -28.64
N ARG A 35 4.88 -21.95 -29.87
CA ARG A 35 4.42 -23.31 -30.16
C ARG A 35 5.52 -24.11 -30.83
N LEU A 36 5.72 -25.34 -30.38
CA LEU A 36 6.57 -26.31 -31.06
C LEU A 36 5.81 -26.92 -32.23
N VAL A 37 6.38 -26.80 -33.42
CA VAL A 37 5.74 -27.26 -34.66
C VAL A 37 6.74 -28.01 -35.55
N SER A 38 6.21 -28.79 -36.49
CA SER A 38 6.99 -29.38 -37.59
C SER A 38 6.61 -28.76 -38.92
N LYS A 39 7.61 -28.41 -39.73
CA LYS A 39 7.42 -28.16 -41.17
C LYS A 39 7.03 -29.44 -41.92
N THR A 40 6.59 -29.28 -43.17
CA THR A 40 6.24 -30.38 -44.08
C THR A 40 7.45 -31.21 -44.54
N ASP A 41 8.66 -30.70 -44.34
CA ASP A 41 9.92 -31.39 -44.56
C ASP A 41 10.39 -32.21 -43.34
N GLY A 42 9.75 -32.05 -42.17
CA GLY A 42 10.12 -32.73 -40.92
C GLY A 42 11.04 -31.91 -40.00
N THR A 43 11.36 -30.66 -40.35
CA THR A 43 12.16 -29.78 -39.49
C THR A 43 11.33 -29.32 -38.29
N LEU A 44 11.87 -29.54 -37.09
CA LEU A 44 11.25 -29.14 -35.82
C LEU A 44 11.82 -27.82 -35.32
N GLY A 45 10.96 -27.01 -34.74
CA GLY A 45 11.35 -25.83 -34.00
C GLY A 45 10.15 -24.98 -33.58
N CYS A 46 10.42 -23.91 -32.85
CA CYS A 46 9.38 -23.07 -32.29
C CYS A 46 8.95 -21.96 -33.25
N VAL A 47 7.66 -21.64 -33.24
CA VAL A 47 7.06 -20.51 -33.96
C VAL A 47 6.27 -19.62 -33.00
N PRO A 48 6.27 -18.29 -33.19
CA PRO A 48 5.48 -17.40 -32.34
C PRO A 48 3.98 -17.58 -32.53
N THR A 49 3.21 -17.67 -31.44
CA THR A 49 1.76 -17.88 -31.41
C THR A 49 1.00 -16.80 -32.20
N ASN A 50 1.44 -15.55 -32.14
CA ASN A 50 0.85 -14.41 -32.85
C ASN A 50 1.19 -14.35 -34.36
N PHE A 51 2.13 -15.18 -34.83
CA PHE A 51 2.52 -15.25 -36.26
C PHE A 51 1.78 -16.35 -37.01
N VAL A 52 1.02 -17.19 -36.32
CA VAL A 52 0.36 -18.36 -36.89
C VAL A 52 -1.13 -18.40 -36.51
N LYS A 53 -1.97 -18.86 -37.43
CA LYS A 53 -3.40 -19.11 -37.19
C LYS A 53 -3.73 -20.58 -37.36
N LYS A 54 -4.71 -21.09 -36.60
CA LYS A 54 -5.24 -22.44 -36.82
C LYS A 54 -5.88 -22.52 -38.20
N CYS A 55 -5.52 -23.55 -38.96
CA CYS A 55 -6.05 -23.82 -40.29
C CYS A 55 -6.64 -25.23 -40.33
N GLU A 56 -7.89 -25.33 -40.77
CA GLU A 56 -8.61 -26.59 -40.97
C GLU A 56 -8.20 -27.24 -42.29
N ILE A 57 -7.01 -27.84 -42.30
CA ILE A 57 -6.59 -28.73 -43.39
C ILE A 57 -7.09 -30.13 -43.02
N LYS A 58 -8.04 -30.66 -43.80
CA LYS A 58 -8.68 -31.98 -43.60
C LYS A 58 -7.94 -33.10 -44.36
N ASP A 59 -6.64 -32.94 -44.56
CA ASP A 59 -5.82 -33.95 -45.23
C ASP A 59 -5.02 -34.73 -44.17
N ASP A 60 -5.64 -35.79 -43.65
CA ASP A 60 -5.05 -36.67 -42.66
C ASP A 60 -3.79 -37.38 -43.19
N SER A 61 -3.67 -37.55 -44.52
CA SER A 61 -2.48 -38.12 -45.15
C SER A 61 -1.28 -37.17 -45.02
N LEU A 62 -1.48 -35.87 -45.27
CA LEU A 62 -0.45 -34.85 -45.06
C LEU A 62 -0.03 -34.74 -43.58
N ILE A 63 -0.98 -34.81 -42.65
CA ILE A 63 -0.72 -34.76 -41.20
C ILE A 63 0.15 -35.94 -40.77
N GLN A 64 -0.22 -37.16 -41.16
CA GLN A 64 0.57 -38.37 -40.88
C GLN A 64 1.95 -38.33 -41.53
N GLN A 65 2.06 -37.82 -42.77
CA GLN A 65 3.32 -37.68 -43.46
C GLN A 65 4.27 -36.70 -42.75
N CYS A 66 3.74 -35.57 -42.29
CA CYS A 66 4.51 -34.59 -41.52
C CYS A 66 5.00 -35.20 -40.20
N ALA A 67 4.15 -35.93 -39.48
CA ALA A 67 4.53 -36.60 -38.24
C ALA A 67 5.63 -37.67 -38.44
N ARG A 68 5.57 -38.45 -39.53
CA ARG A 68 6.61 -39.44 -39.86
C ARG A 68 7.95 -38.80 -40.21
N LYS A 69 7.95 -37.67 -40.93
CA LYS A 69 9.17 -36.92 -41.24
C LYS A 69 9.78 -36.25 -40.01
N ALA A 70 8.96 -35.72 -39.12
CA ALA A 70 9.40 -35.18 -37.83
C ALA A 70 10.07 -36.24 -36.95
N LEU A 71 9.50 -37.45 -36.90
CA LEU A 71 10.09 -38.59 -36.20
C LEU A 71 11.46 -38.99 -36.78
N ALA A 72 11.61 -39.00 -38.11
CA ALA A 72 12.88 -39.30 -38.76
C ALA A 72 13.96 -38.25 -38.48
N SER A 73 13.57 -36.97 -38.37
CA SER A 73 14.46 -35.86 -38.02
C SER A 73 14.96 -35.95 -36.56
N LEU A 74 14.11 -36.42 -35.64
CA LEU A 74 14.45 -36.66 -34.23
C LEU A 74 15.37 -37.86 -33.98
N THR A 75 15.29 -38.90 -34.82
CA THR A 75 16.15 -40.07 -34.73
C THR A 75 17.51 -39.86 -35.39
N ALA A 76 17.60 -38.99 -36.40
CA ALA A 76 18.85 -38.64 -37.09
C ALA A 76 19.73 -37.63 -36.33
N SER A 77 19.16 -36.83 -35.42
CA SER A 77 19.88 -35.76 -34.71
C SER A 77 20.35 -36.23 -33.32
N SER A 78 21.63 -36.61 -33.16
CA SER A 78 22.18 -37.05 -31.86
C SER A 78 22.69 -35.91 -30.95
N GLU A 79 22.60 -34.64 -31.37
CA GLU A 79 23.27 -33.52 -30.67
C GLU A 79 22.34 -32.40 -30.16
N LYS A 80 21.01 -32.49 -30.36
CA LYS A 80 20.06 -31.50 -29.82
C LYS A 80 19.24 -32.09 -28.68
N GLU A 81 19.53 -31.67 -27.45
CA GLU A 81 18.68 -31.92 -26.29
C GLU A 81 17.36 -31.17 -26.47
N VAL A 82 16.35 -31.87 -26.98
CA VAL A 82 14.96 -31.37 -26.99
C VAL A 82 14.33 -31.81 -25.67
N GLN A 83 13.90 -30.84 -24.86
CA GLN A 83 13.26 -31.07 -23.57
C GLN A 83 11.98 -31.92 -23.75
N GLY A 84 11.91 -33.06 -23.06
CA GLY A 84 10.78 -34.00 -23.16
C GLY A 84 10.76 -34.85 -24.44
N LYS A 85 11.94 -35.27 -24.94
CA LYS A 85 12.10 -36.08 -26.16
C LYS A 85 11.21 -37.33 -26.19
N ASP A 86 11.06 -38.04 -25.07
CA ASP A 86 10.27 -39.27 -25.00
C ASP A 86 8.77 -39.01 -25.17
N ASP A 87 8.25 -37.92 -24.59
CA ASP A 87 6.85 -37.53 -24.71
C ASP A 87 6.54 -36.98 -26.12
N LEU A 88 7.50 -36.25 -26.70
CA LEU A 88 7.44 -35.79 -28.08
C LEU A 88 7.38 -36.96 -29.09
N VAL A 89 8.19 -37.99 -28.88
CA VAL A 89 8.20 -39.21 -29.71
C VAL A 89 6.88 -39.97 -29.58
N LYS A 90 6.33 -40.12 -28.36
CA LYS A 90 5.03 -40.76 -28.14
C LYS A 90 3.91 -40.01 -28.87
N LEU A 91 3.87 -38.69 -28.76
CA LEU A 91 2.84 -37.85 -29.38
C LEU A 91 2.91 -37.92 -30.91
N LEU A 92 4.10 -37.85 -31.50
CA LEU A 92 4.25 -37.95 -32.95
C LEU A 92 3.93 -39.36 -33.48
N LEU A 93 4.22 -40.42 -32.72
CA LEU A 93 3.79 -41.78 -33.05
C LEU A 93 2.28 -41.94 -33.01
N GLU A 94 1.59 -41.28 -32.08
CA GLU A 94 0.13 -41.26 -32.01
C GLU A 94 -0.48 -40.54 -33.22
N ILE A 95 0.03 -39.36 -33.56
CA ILE A 95 -0.40 -38.58 -34.73
C ILE A 95 -0.16 -39.36 -36.04
N ALA A 96 0.95 -40.09 -36.15
CA ALA A 96 1.26 -40.91 -37.33
C ALA A 96 0.41 -42.18 -37.49
N ARG A 97 -0.32 -42.60 -36.43
CA ARG A 97 -1.11 -43.85 -36.38
C ARG A 97 -2.62 -43.67 -36.55
N LYS A 98 -3.18 -42.46 -36.44
CA LYS A 98 -4.62 -42.20 -36.63
C LYS A 98 -5.06 -42.57 -38.06
N LYS A 99 -6.00 -43.51 -38.23
CA LYS A 99 -6.66 -43.78 -39.53
C LYS A 99 -7.73 -42.69 -39.83
N PRO A 100 -8.03 -42.39 -41.11
CA PRO A 100 -9.07 -41.41 -41.47
C PRO A 100 -10.47 -41.97 -41.17
N ASP A 101 -11.30 -41.20 -40.46
CA ASP A 101 -12.67 -41.55 -40.00
C ASP A 101 -13.75 -41.34 -41.08
N GLU A 102 -14.71 -42.27 -41.18
CA GLU A 102 -15.99 -42.09 -41.89
C GLU A 102 -17.10 -41.63 -40.90
N ASP A 103 -17.73 -40.49 -41.27
CA ASP A 103 -19.11 -40.03 -41.03
C ASP A 103 -19.66 -39.57 -39.64
N LYS A 104 -19.57 -38.23 -39.46
CA LYS A 104 -20.60 -37.22 -39.09
C LYS A 104 -22.10 -37.65 -39.26
N ILE A 105 -23.15 -37.32 -38.47
CA ILE A 105 -23.62 -36.15 -37.66
C ILE A 105 -24.80 -36.62 -36.69
N PRO A 106 -25.65 -35.78 -36.02
CA PRO A 106 -25.66 -35.36 -34.60
C PRO A 106 -26.85 -35.83 -33.72
N CYS A 107 -26.74 -35.56 -32.40
CA CYS A 107 -27.77 -35.34 -31.36
C CYS A 107 -29.00 -36.28 -31.25
N GLY A 108 -29.19 -36.86 -30.05
CA GLY A 108 -30.49 -37.39 -29.61
C GLY A 108 -30.44 -38.23 -28.32
N GLU A 109 -31.03 -37.67 -27.26
CA GLU A 109 -31.74 -38.26 -26.11
C GLU A 109 -31.50 -39.72 -25.63
N PHE A 110 -31.32 -39.79 -24.31
CA PHE A 110 -31.90 -40.74 -23.34
C PHE A 110 -31.83 -42.27 -23.54
N SER A 111 -31.32 -42.90 -22.46
CA SER A 111 -31.74 -44.21 -21.92
C SER A 111 -31.26 -45.46 -22.68
N ASP A 112 -30.40 -46.28 -22.08
CA ASP A 112 -30.86 -47.35 -21.17
C ASP A 112 -29.76 -48.36 -20.78
N LEU A 113 -29.73 -48.60 -19.46
CA LEU A 113 -29.64 -49.89 -18.77
C LEU A 113 -28.38 -50.79 -18.79
N LYS A 114 -27.97 -51.04 -17.53
CA LYS A 114 -27.72 -52.34 -16.88
C LYS A 114 -26.29 -52.86 -16.79
N MET A 115 -25.70 -52.48 -15.66
CA MET A 115 -24.80 -53.31 -14.86
C MET A 115 -25.47 -54.62 -14.41
N SER A 116 -24.74 -55.71 -14.55
CA SER A 116 -25.11 -57.07 -14.11
C SER A 116 -24.80 -57.34 -12.64
N LEU A 117 -25.72 -58.07 -12.01
CA LEU A 117 -25.80 -58.52 -10.61
C LEU A 117 -24.79 -59.62 -10.20
N CYS A 118 -24.53 -59.67 -8.88
CA CYS A 118 -24.48 -60.91 -8.06
C CYS A 118 -24.75 -60.49 -6.59
N GLU A 119 -25.94 -60.62 -5.96
CA GLU A 119 -26.66 -61.81 -5.39
C GLU A 119 -25.81 -62.61 -4.37
N LYS A 120 -26.16 -62.92 -3.09
CA LYS A 120 -27.39 -63.11 -2.25
C LYS A 120 -26.98 -62.95 -0.74
N SER A 121 -27.80 -62.94 0.34
CA SER A 121 -29.10 -63.53 0.72
C SER A 121 -29.66 -62.90 2.02
N GLY A 122 -31.01 -62.82 2.18
CA GLY A 122 -31.78 -62.29 3.34
C GLY A 122 -31.91 -63.23 4.57
N PRO A 123 -32.95 -63.17 5.45
CA PRO A 123 -34.37 -62.91 5.14
C PRO A 123 -35.20 -61.95 6.05
N THR A 124 -36.19 -61.32 5.40
CA THR A 124 -37.61 -61.03 5.74
C THR A 124 -38.15 -60.87 7.18
N ARG A 125 -38.96 -59.80 7.35
CA ARG A 125 -40.38 -59.91 7.78
C ARG A 125 -41.21 -58.73 7.23
N ASP A 126 -42.34 -59.10 6.64
CA ASP A 126 -43.37 -58.25 6.01
C ASP A 126 -44.01 -57.27 7.00
N THR A 127 -44.54 -56.13 6.52
CA THR A 127 -45.99 -55.85 6.47
C THR A 127 -46.25 -54.57 5.66
N VAL A 128 -47.16 -54.70 4.69
CA VAL A 128 -47.87 -53.66 3.93
C VAL A 128 -48.57 -52.66 4.85
N VAL A 129 -48.55 -51.35 4.55
CA VAL A 129 -49.75 -50.47 4.55
C VAL A 129 -49.46 -49.20 3.75
N THR A 130 -50.30 -48.96 2.75
CA THR A 130 -50.43 -47.73 1.99
C THR A 130 -51.47 -46.82 2.66
N LEU A 131 -51.05 -45.57 2.90
CA LEU A 131 -51.82 -44.32 3.08
C LEU A 131 -52.81 -44.19 4.25
N LYS A 132 -52.53 -43.22 5.14
CA LYS A 132 -53.38 -42.03 5.29
C LYS A 132 -52.66 -40.92 6.05
N ALA A 133 -52.90 -39.70 5.58
CA ALA A 133 -52.40 -38.46 6.12
C ALA A 133 -52.91 -38.25 7.55
N GLU A 134 -52.01 -37.84 8.44
CA GLU A 134 -52.36 -37.08 9.63
C GLU A 134 -51.21 -36.15 10.00
N ASN A 135 -51.60 -34.89 10.19
CA ASN A 135 -50.73 -33.78 10.52
C ASN A 135 -49.91 -34.08 11.77
N THR A 136 -48.59 -33.94 11.67
CA THR A 136 -47.77 -33.60 12.82
C THR A 136 -46.60 -32.75 12.35
N THR A 137 -46.79 -31.44 12.51
CA THR A 137 -45.73 -30.43 12.57
C THR A 137 -44.68 -30.87 13.59
N SER A 138 -43.57 -31.43 13.11
CA SER A 138 -42.32 -31.46 13.86
C SER A 138 -41.57 -30.14 13.58
N PRO A 139 -41.18 -29.36 14.60
CA PRO A 139 -40.37 -28.17 14.37
C PRO A 139 -39.02 -28.60 13.80
N LEU A 140 -38.64 -28.02 12.66
CA LEU A 140 -37.30 -28.13 12.09
C LEU A 140 -36.28 -27.85 13.20
N LYS A 141 -35.50 -28.86 13.57
CA LYS A 141 -34.38 -28.68 14.50
C LYS A 141 -33.40 -27.71 13.87
N ALA A 142 -33.01 -26.69 14.63
CA ALA A 142 -31.99 -25.71 14.24
C ALA A 142 -30.75 -26.44 13.69
N THR A 143 -30.38 -26.15 12.45
CA THR A 143 -29.15 -26.64 11.84
C THR A 143 -27.97 -25.94 12.50
N ASP A 144 -27.21 -26.67 13.32
CA ASP A 144 -25.94 -26.18 13.87
C ASP A 144 -24.94 -25.97 12.72
N PHE A 145 -24.61 -24.70 12.42
CA PHE A 145 -23.59 -24.37 11.44
C PHE A 145 -22.20 -24.81 11.92
N PRO A 146 -21.29 -25.23 11.02
CA PRO A 146 -19.93 -25.58 11.40
C PRO A 146 -19.21 -24.37 12.01
N ARG A 147 -18.33 -24.61 12.99
CA ARG A 147 -17.63 -23.54 13.75
C ARG A 147 -16.79 -22.59 12.88
N ASN A 148 -16.39 -23.02 11.69
CA ASN A 148 -15.60 -22.24 10.73
C ASN A 148 -16.44 -21.68 9.57
N PHE A 149 -17.77 -21.62 9.72
CA PHE A 149 -18.67 -21.15 8.65
C PHE A 149 -18.38 -19.69 8.25
N GLU A 150 -18.21 -18.78 9.21
CA GLU A 150 -17.86 -17.37 8.96
C GLU A 150 -16.56 -17.28 8.15
N SER A 151 -15.48 -17.89 8.63
CA SER A 151 -14.17 -17.81 7.95
C SER A 151 -14.23 -18.40 6.54
N ARG A 152 -14.90 -19.54 6.36
CA ARG A 152 -15.03 -20.17 5.03
C ARG A 152 -15.81 -19.31 4.06
N LEU A 153 -16.90 -18.67 4.50
CA LEU A 153 -17.70 -17.82 3.62
C LEU A 153 -16.97 -16.52 3.29
N VAL A 154 -16.30 -15.89 4.27
CA VAL A 154 -15.46 -14.72 4.05
C VAL A 154 -14.33 -15.04 3.07
N ASP A 155 -13.62 -16.15 3.27
CA ASP A 155 -12.60 -16.61 2.33
C ASP A 155 -13.21 -16.82 0.94
N THR A 156 -14.34 -17.53 0.82
CA THR A 156 -15.00 -17.77 -0.48
C THR A 156 -15.39 -16.48 -1.19
N ILE A 157 -15.91 -15.48 -0.47
CA ILE A 157 -16.22 -14.16 -1.05
C ILE A 157 -14.95 -13.51 -1.55
N ARG A 158 -13.92 -13.50 -0.72
CA ARG A 158 -12.61 -12.94 -1.03
C ARG A 158 -11.98 -13.56 -2.29
N LEU A 159 -12.17 -14.86 -2.49
CA LEU A 159 -11.70 -15.55 -3.71
C LEU A 159 -12.43 -15.09 -4.97
N GLY A 160 -13.76 -14.96 -4.86
CA GLY A 160 -14.58 -14.58 -5.99
C GLY A 160 -14.43 -13.13 -6.42
N THR A 161 -14.03 -12.24 -5.50
CA THR A 161 -14.03 -10.78 -5.74
C THR A 161 -12.68 -10.11 -5.65
N ASN A 162 -11.71 -10.71 -4.97
CA ASN A 162 -10.48 -10.04 -4.58
C ASN A 162 -10.74 -8.70 -3.83
N CYS A 163 -11.87 -8.56 -3.13
CA CYS A 163 -12.13 -7.41 -2.25
C CYS A 163 -11.24 -7.48 -0.99
N SER A 164 -11.13 -6.38 -0.24
CA SER A 164 -10.50 -6.39 1.09
C SER A 164 -11.23 -7.31 2.08
N TYR A 165 -10.49 -7.86 3.04
CA TYR A 165 -11.04 -8.75 4.06
C TYR A 165 -12.13 -8.04 4.90
N SER A 166 -11.93 -6.74 5.19
CA SER A 166 -12.93 -5.90 5.86
C SER A 166 -14.24 -5.85 5.07
N ASN A 167 -14.18 -5.65 3.75
CA ASN A 167 -15.35 -5.61 2.88
C ASN A 167 -16.02 -6.99 2.79
N CYS A 168 -15.25 -8.07 2.63
CA CYS A 168 -15.79 -9.43 2.62
C CYS A 168 -16.52 -9.76 3.95
N ARG A 169 -15.97 -9.32 5.08
CA ARG A 169 -16.59 -9.47 6.39
C ARG A 169 -17.85 -8.62 6.55
N ALA A 170 -17.86 -7.40 6.01
CA ALA A 170 -19.04 -6.55 5.98
C ALA A 170 -20.17 -7.18 5.14
N VAL A 171 -19.83 -7.76 3.97
CA VAL A 171 -20.78 -8.51 3.14
C VAL A 171 -21.34 -9.72 3.90
N PHE A 172 -20.49 -10.47 4.61
CA PHE A 172 -20.93 -11.57 5.46
C PHE A 172 -21.99 -11.10 6.47
N PHE A 173 -21.73 -10.03 7.22
CA PHE A 173 -22.69 -9.50 8.20
C PHE A 173 -23.98 -9.01 7.54
N ALA A 174 -23.90 -8.34 6.38
CA ALA A 174 -25.08 -7.93 5.64
C ALA A 174 -25.96 -9.12 5.20
N VAL A 175 -25.34 -10.23 4.77
CA VAL A 175 -26.04 -11.47 4.44
C VAL A 175 -26.66 -12.09 5.68
N VAL A 176 -25.92 -12.16 6.79
CA VAL A 176 -26.41 -12.69 8.08
C VAL A 176 -27.59 -11.88 8.61
N ASP A 177 -27.54 -10.54 8.51
CA ASP A 177 -28.64 -9.65 8.90
C ASP A 177 -29.87 -9.88 8.04
N LEU A 178 -29.70 -10.01 6.72
CA LEU A 178 -30.80 -10.32 5.80
C LEU A 178 -31.43 -11.68 6.11
N LEU A 179 -30.62 -12.73 6.31
CA LEU A 179 -31.12 -14.06 6.68
C LEU A 179 -31.80 -14.06 8.05
N SER A 180 -31.37 -13.20 8.97
CA SER A 180 -31.99 -13.03 10.28
C SER A 180 -33.37 -12.36 10.23
N THR A 181 -33.76 -11.75 9.10
CA THR A 181 -35.16 -11.30 8.86
C THR A 181 -36.13 -12.47 8.70
N ILE A 182 -35.62 -13.66 8.36
CA ILE A 182 -36.41 -14.89 8.20
C ILE A 182 -36.56 -15.55 9.59
N PRO A 183 -37.78 -15.66 10.15
CA PRO A 183 -38.00 -16.13 11.52
C PRO A 183 -37.44 -17.52 11.81
N GLU A 184 -37.46 -18.44 10.83
CA GLU A 184 -36.91 -19.80 11.01
C GLU A 184 -35.38 -19.84 11.10
N MET A 185 -34.68 -18.89 10.47
CA MET A 185 -33.21 -18.84 10.43
C MET A 185 -32.60 -17.96 11.53
N LYS A 186 -33.38 -17.06 12.11
CA LYS A 186 -32.94 -16.08 13.12
C LYS A 186 -32.19 -16.73 14.28
N GLN A 187 -32.65 -17.88 14.78
CA GLN A 187 -32.00 -18.58 15.91
C GLN A 187 -30.62 -19.12 15.55
N SER A 188 -30.44 -19.63 14.33
CA SER A 188 -29.18 -20.22 13.86
C SER A 188 -28.08 -19.17 13.62
N PHE A 189 -28.46 -17.94 13.28
CA PHE A 189 -27.53 -16.84 12.98
C PHE A 189 -27.29 -15.88 14.16
N GLN A 190 -28.08 -15.98 15.23
CA GLN A 190 -27.96 -15.13 16.41
C GLN A 190 -26.58 -15.21 17.10
N VAL A 191 -25.88 -16.35 16.95
CA VAL A 191 -24.52 -16.57 17.47
C VAL A 191 -23.47 -15.68 16.79
N TYR A 192 -23.68 -15.33 15.51
CA TYR A 192 -22.75 -14.51 14.72
C TYR A 192 -22.97 -13.00 14.90
N ASN A 193 -24.17 -12.57 15.33
CA ASN A 193 -24.46 -11.16 15.62
C ASN A 193 -23.81 -10.67 16.93
N MET A 194 -23.40 -11.59 17.80
CA MET A 194 -22.54 -11.28 18.92
C MET A 194 -21.11 -11.34 18.40
N SER A 195 -20.44 -10.19 18.28
CA SER A 195 -19.06 -10.06 17.83
C SER A 195 -18.10 -10.84 18.74
N SER A 196 -17.99 -12.15 18.53
CA SER A 196 -16.97 -12.94 19.18
C SER A 196 -15.69 -12.72 18.40
N ASP A 197 -14.92 -11.71 18.81
CA ASP A 197 -13.50 -11.58 18.44
C ASP A 197 -12.74 -12.70 19.17
N THR A 198 -13.08 -13.95 18.83
CA THR A 198 -12.34 -15.13 19.30
C THR A 198 -10.98 -15.06 18.65
N ALA A 199 -9.93 -15.07 19.46
CA ALA A 199 -8.56 -15.03 18.97
C ALA A 199 -8.33 -16.26 18.07
N LYS A 200 -8.29 -16.03 16.75
CA LYS A 200 -7.93 -17.04 15.76
C LYS A 200 -6.49 -17.49 16.06
N THR A 201 -6.28 -18.80 16.07
CA THR A 201 -4.96 -19.40 16.25
C THR A 201 -4.20 -19.44 14.92
N GLU A 202 -2.87 -19.63 14.97
CA GLU A 202 -2.05 -19.87 13.77
C GLU A 202 -2.63 -20.98 12.88
N LYS A 203 -3.14 -22.06 13.50
CA LYS A 203 -3.77 -23.17 12.78
C LYS A 203 -5.01 -22.73 12.02
N ASP A 204 -5.79 -21.80 12.57
CA ASP A 204 -6.98 -21.26 11.92
C ASP A 204 -6.59 -20.37 10.74
N TYR A 205 -5.53 -19.57 10.87
CA TYR A 205 -5.02 -18.74 9.79
C TYR A 205 -4.37 -19.54 8.65
N SER A 206 -3.66 -20.63 8.97
CA SER A 206 -3.00 -21.49 7.98
C SER A 206 -3.96 -22.19 7.01
N GLN A 207 -5.26 -22.22 7.33
CA GLN A 207 -6.30 -22.77 6.48
C GLN A 207 -6.84 -21.74 5.47
N SER A 208 -6.59 -20.45 5.68
CA SER A 208 -7.06 -19.40 4.78
C SER A 208 -6.26 -19.42 3.47
N PRO A 209 -6.90 -19.21 2.31
CA PRO A 209 -6.22 -19.15 1.02
C PRO A 209 -5.15 -18.05 0.93
N ASP A 210 -5.37 -16.92 1.60
CA ASP A 210 -4.41 -15.81 1.68
C ASP A 210 -3.07 -16.24 2.28
N TRP A 211 -3.09 -17.17 3.24
CA TRP A 211 -1.87 -17.72 3.83
C TRP A 211 -0.99 -18.42 2.79
N TYR A 212 -1.61 -19.18 1.89
CA TYR A 212 -0.91 -19.86 0.80
C TYR A 212 -0.41 -18.85 -0.24
N LEU A 213 -1.21 -17.83 -0.58
CA LEU A 213 -0.78 -16.74 -1.48
C LEU A 213 0.42 -15.99 -0.92
N LEU A 214 0.42 -15.66 0.37
CA LEU A 214 1.56 -15.03 1.03
C LEU A 214 2.80 -15.91 0.88
N LYS A 215 2.67 -17.21 1.18
CA LYS A 215 3.76 -18.17 1.05
C LYS A 215 4.33 -18.24 -0.37
N ILE A 216 3.48 -18.26 -1.39
CA ILE A 216 3.91 -18.34 -2.79
C ILE A 216 4.56 -17.01 -3.23
N LYS A 217 3.86 -15.89 -3.05
CA LYS A 217 4.29 -14.59 -3.56
C LYS A 217 5.52 -14.06 -2.82
N LEU A 218 5.58 -14.16 -1.50
CA LEU A 218 6.76 -13.77 -0.74
C LEU A 218 7.91 -14.78 -0.92
N GLY A 219 7.60 -16.07 -1.01
CA GLY A 219 8.59 -17.13 -1.25
C GLY A 219 9.33 -16.96 -2.58
N TYR A 220 8.67 -16.45 -3.62
CA TYR A 220 9.31 -16.09 -4.89
C TYR A 220 10.40 -15.03 -4.73
N PHE A 221 10.16 -13.98 -3.93
CA PHE A 221 11.17 -12.94 -3.70
C PHE A 221 12.27 -13.41 -2.75
N GLU A 222 11.96 -14.28 -1.79
CA GLU A 222 12.95 -14.93 -0.92
C GLU A 222 13.90 -15.83 -1.71
N SER A 223 13.39 -16.70 -2.57
CA SER A 223 14.24 -17.57 -3.41
C SER A 223 15.16 -16.75 -4.30
N ARG A 224 14.65 -15.66 -4.88
CA ARG A 224 15.42 -14.73 -5.71
C ARG A 224 16.53 -14.02 -4.93
N GLN A 225 16.24 -13.58 -3.70
CA GLN A 225 17.24 -12.92 -2.85
C GLN A 225 18.43 -13.85 -2.53
N ASN A 226 18.18 -15.15 -2.41
CA ASN A 226 19.19 -16.15 -2.07
C ASN A 226 19.96 -16.70 -3.29
N ASN A 227 19.58 -16.32 -4.51
CA ASN A 227 20.21 -16.83 -5.73
C ASN A 227 21.11 -15.76 -6.39
N ASP A 228 22.40 -15.79 -6.08
CA ASP A 228 23.38 -14.79 -6.54
C ASP A 228 23.55 -14.73 -8.07
N GLN A 229 23.18 -15.80 -8.80
CA GLN A 229 23.24 -15.84 -10.27
C GLN A 229 22.04 -15.16 -10.96
N GLU A 230 20.90 -15.00 -10.27
CA GLU A 230 19.66 -14.39 -10.79
C GLU A 230 19.48 -12.91 -10.38
N CYS A 231 20.42 -12.38 -9.60
CA CYS A 231 20.33 -11.04 -9.01
C CYS A 231 20.55 -9.88 -10.00
N ASN A 232 21.06 -10.14 -11.20
CA ASN A 232 21.01 -9.16 -12.28
C ASN A 232 19.64 -9.28 -12.97
N TRP A 233 18.74 -8.34 -12.67
CA TRP A 233 17.43 -8.17 -13.31
C TRP A 233 17.47 -8.27 -14.85
N SER A 234 18.65 -8.06 -15.46
CA SER A 234 18.89 -8.02 -16.89
C SER A 234 18.93 -9.37 -17.63
N LEU A 235 18.98 -10.52 -16.93
CA LEU A 235 19.31 -11.78 -17.62
C LEU A 235 18.15 -12.77 -17.85
N HIS A 236 17.07 -12.77 -17.04
CA HIS A 236 16.14 -13.92 -17.06
C HIS A 236 14.63 -13.65 -16.99
N ASP A 237 14.16 -12.49 -16.50
CA ASP A 237 12.72 -12.17 -16.45
C ASP A 237 12.44 -10.85 -17.17
N ASN A 238 11.30 -10.74 -17.87
CA ASN A 238 10.90 -9.46 -18.41
C ASN A 238 10.60 -8.51 -17.24
N LYS A 239 11.10 -7.28 -17.32
CA LYS A 239 10.79 -6.20 -16.37
C LYS A 239 9.28 -6.12 -16.04
N HIS A 240 8.43 -6.41 -17.02
CA HIS A 240 6.99 -6.42 -16.85
C HIS A 240 6.52 -7.46 -15.82
N ASP A 241 7.00 -8.69 -15.93
CA ASP A 241 6.60 -9.82 -15.08
C ASP A 241 6.95 -9.57 -13.60
N ILE A 242 8.09 -8.93 -13.35
CA ILE A 242 8.50 -8.55 -11.99
C ILE A 242 7.58 -7.48 -11.40
N LEU A 243 7.27 -6.45 -12.20
CA LEU A 243 6.37 -5.37 -11.77
C LEU A 243 4.98 -5.92 -11.48
N GLU A 244 4.48 -6.82 -12.32
CA GLU A 244 3.19 -7.51 -12.14
C GLU A 244 3.16 -8.34 -10.86
N ARG A 245 4.17 -9.20 -10.63
CA ARG A 245 4.27 -10.00 -9.39
C ARG A 245 4.33 -9.13 -8.14
N LEU A 246 5.01 -7.99 -8.21
CA LEU A 246 5.07 -7.03 -7.10
C LEU A 246 3.72 -6.31 -6.90
N ASP A 247 3.03 -5.94 -7.97
CA ASP A 247 1.70 -5.31 -7.89
C ASP A 247 0.66 -6.29 -7.30
N GLU A 248 0.75 -7.58 -7.65
CA GLU A 248 -0.05 -8.64 -7.03
C GLU A 248 0.28 -8.84 -5.54
N LEU A 249 1.56 -8.77 -5.17
CA LEU A 249 1.99 -8.85 -3.78
C LEU A 249 1.44 -7.65 -2.97
N ILE A 250 1.58 -6.43 -3.50
CA ILE A 250 1.03 -5.21 -2.89
C ILE A 250 -0.47 -5.37 -2.68
N THR A 251 -1.20 -5.78 -3.72
CA THR A 251 -2.66 -6.00 -3.66
C THR A 251 -3.02 -7.01 -2.58
N LEU A 252 -2.29 -8.12 -2.48
CA LEU A 252 -2.51 -9.12 -1.44
C LEU A 252 -2.28 -8.54 -0.03
N LEU A 253 -1.14 -7.86 0.18
CA LEU A 253 -0.79 -7.27 1.47
C LEU A 253 -1.78 -6.20 1.92
N GLU A 254 -2.30 -5.39 0.99
CA GLU A 254 -3.27 -4.33 1.27
C GLU A 254 -4.67 -4.88 1.60
N ARG A 255 -5.03 -6.03 1.01
CA ARG A 255 -6.39 -6.55 1.11
C ARG A 255 -6.57 -7.63 2.15
N ALA A 256 -5.52 -8.39 2.48
CA ALA A 256 -5.58 -9.53 3.41
C ALA A 256 -6.02 -9.14 4.81
N ASP A 257 -6.46 -10.13 5.61
CA ASP A 257 -6.70 -9.91 7.04
C ASP A 257 -5.37 -9.44 7.69
N PRO A 258 -5.28 -8.21 8.23
CA PRO A 258 -4.06 -7.70 8.84
C PRO A 258 -3.49 -8.64 9.90
N LYS A 259 -4.36 -9.25 10.71
CA LYS A 259 -3.94 -10.18 11.77
C LYS A 259 -3.33 -11.47 11.20
N LEU A 260 -3.83 -11.93 10.04
CA LEU A 260 -3.28 -13.08 9.33
C LEU A 260 -1.88 -12.76 8.80
N VAL A 261 -1.70 -11.62 8.15
CA VAL A 261 -0.40 -11.20 7.60
C VAL A 261 0.63 -11.06 8.72
N THR A 262 0.30 -10.38 9.81
CA THR A 262 1.18 -10.26 10.99
C THR A 262 1.55 -11.63 11.56
N CYS A 263 0.57 -12.53 11.72
CA CYS A 263 0.81 -13.90 12.19
C CYS A 263 1.78 -14.67 11.27
N TYR A 264 1.61 -14.55 9.94
CA TYR A 264 2.49 -15.17 8.96
C TYR A 264 3.92 -14.61 9.03
N LEU A 265 4.09 -13.30 9.16
CA LEU A 265 5.40 -12.65 9.26
C LEU A 265 6.15 -13.07 10.53
N HIS A 266 5.49 -13.14 11.68
CA HIS A 266 6.10 -13.65 12.91
C HIS A 266 6.52 -15.12 12.76
N LEU A 267 5.67 -15.97 12.18
CA LEU A 267 6.00 -17.39 11.99
C LEU A 267 7.23 -17.58 11.11
N THR A 268 7.33 -16.80 10.03
CA THR A 268 8.48 -16.79 9.12
C THR A 268 9.68 -15.99 9.64
N LYS A 269 9.61 -15.50 10.89
CA LYS A 269 10.64 -14.67 11.53
C LYS A 269 11.06 -13.47 10.68
N PHE A 270 10.09 -12.90 9.95
CA PHE A 270 10.26 -11.76 9.07
C PHE A 270 11.28 -11.95 7.93
N GLN A 271 11.66 -13.19 7.62
CA GLN A 271 12.57 -13.52 6.51
C GLN A 271 12.09 -12.97 5.15
N PRO A 272 10.77 -12.97 4.84
CA PRO A 272 10.25 -12.28 3.66
C PRO A 272 10.59 -10.79 3.59
N VAL A 273 10.42 -10.06 4.70
CA VAL A 273 10.68 -8.61 4.78
C VAL A 273 12.17 -8.34 4.60
N LEU A 274 13.03 -9.13 5.25
CA LEU A 274 14.48 -9.06 5.06
C LEU A 274 14.88 -9.31 3.61
N SER A 275 14.19 -10.22 2.92
CA SER A 275 14.43 -10.53 1.52
C SER A 275 14.07 -9.35 0.62
N LEU A 276 12.90 -8.74 0.83
CA LEU A 276 12.50 -7.53 0.09
C LEU A 276 13.46 -6.35 0.32
N ILE A 277 13.94 -6.16 1.55
CA ILE A 277 14.95 -5.14 1.88
C ILE A 277 16.26 -5.42 1.11
N GLY A 278 16.70 -6.67 1.08
CA GLY A 278 17.91 -7.06 0.36
C GLY A 278 17.79 -6.92 -1.16
N LEU A 279 16.60 -7.16 -1.73
CA LEU A 279 16.32 -6.91 -3.14
C LEU A 279 16.32 -5.41 -3.44
N TYR A 280 15.73 -4.61 -2.56
CA TYR A 280 15.73 -3.16 -2.68
C TYR A 280 17.16 -2.60 -2.71
N GLN A 281 18.08 -3.12 -1.89
CA GLN A 281 19.48 -2.65 -1.89
C GLN A 281 20.21 -2.88 -3.21
N ARG A 282 19.84 -3.93 -3.96
CA ARG A 282 20.54 -4.35 -5.19
C ARG A 282 19.88 -3.84 -6.46
N GLU A 283 18.62 -3.42 -6.38
CA GLU A 283 17.86 -2.93 -7.53
C GLU A 283 18.23 -1.49 -7.89
N THR A 284 18.43 -1.24 -9.19
CA THR A 284 18.69 0.08 -9.78
C THR A 284 17.47 0.70 -10.46
N ILE A 285 16.46 -0.10 -10.79
CA ILE A 285 15.26 0.33 -11.52
C ILE A 285 14.24 0.93 -10.54
N ASN A 286 14.03 2.25 -10.60
CA ASN A 286 13.14 3.00 -9.70
C ASN A 286 11.71 2.43 -9.61
N GLN A 287 11.15 1.93 -10.71
CA GLN A 287 9.81 1.35 -10.73
C GLN A 287 9.69 0.09 -9.87
N ILE A 288 10.74 -0.74 -9.85
CA ILE A 288 10.81 -1.95 -9.02
C ILE A 288 11.15 -1.56 -7.58
N ARG A 289 12.15 -0.68 -7.37
CA ARG A 289 12.46 -0.10 -6.04
C ARG A 289 11.23 0.43 -5.34
N SER A 290 10.35 1.12 -6.07
CA SER A 290 9.14 1.73 -5.51
C SER A 290 8.13 0.72 -5.04
N ARG A 291 7.92 -0.35 -5.81
CA ARG A 291 7.01 -1.44 -5.42
C ARG A 291 7.56 -2.28 -4.27
N LEU A 292 8.88 -2.51 -4.24
CA LEU A 292 9.55 -3.12 -3.09
C LEU A 292 9.37 -2.25 -1.84
N LEU A 293 9.66 -0.95 -1.95
CA LEU A 293 9.54 0.00 -0.83
C LEU A 293 8.10 0.11 -0.32
N ARG A 294 7.12 0.11 -1.22
CA ARG A 294 5.69 0.08 -0.86
C ARG A 294 5.31 -1.22 -0.17
N SER A 295 5.75 -2.38 -0.67
CA SER A 295 5.51 -3.68 -0.02
C SER A 295 6.06 -3.69 1.41
N ILE A 296 7.29 -3.22 1.60
CA ILE A 296 7.92 -3.08 2.91
C ILE A 296 7.14 -2.07 3.78
N GLY A 297 6.73 -0.94 3.21
CA GLY A 297 5.95 0.08 3.90
C GLY A 297 4.60 -0.43 4.40
N ILE A 298 3.92 -1.28 3.64
CA ILE A 298 2.68 -1.96 4.06
C ILE A 298 2.98 -2.86 5.25
N CYS A 299 4.03 -3.69 5.19
CA CYS A 299 4.46 -4.51 6.32
C CYS A 299 4.75 -3.67 7.58
N CYS A 300 5.45 -2.54 7.44
CA CYS A 300 5.68 -1.58 8.54
C CYS A 300 4.39 -0.99 9.12
N SER A 301 3.35 -0.83 8.29
CA SER A 301 2.05 -0.31 8.73
C SER A 301 1.19 -1.35 9.44
N LEU A 302 1.47 -2.63 9.20
CA LEU A 302 0.78 -3.76 9.83
C LEU A 302 1.41 -4.18 11.16
N ASP A 303 2.73 -4.03 11.30
CA ASP A 303 3.48 -4.52 12.46
C ASP A 303 4.70 -3.63 12.80
N SER A 304 4.79 -3.20 14.06
CA SER A 304 5.90 -2.40 14.58
C SER A 304 7.24 -3.13 14.59
N ASP A 305 7.25 -4.47 14.61
CA ASP A 305 8.48 -5.25 14.51
C ASP A 305 9.12 -5.09 13.12
N CYS A 306 8.32 -4.91 12.06
CA CYS A 306 8.83 -4.60 10.73
C CYS A 306 9.54 -3.23 10.70
N ILE A 307 9.04 -2.24 11.44
CA ILE A 307 9.70 -0.94 11.60
C ILE A 307 11.07 -1.12 12.28
N SER A 308 11.12 -1.90 13.35
CA SER A 308 12.36 -2.21 14.06
C SER A 308 13.38 -2.92 13.18
N ILE A 309 12.94 -3.86 12.34
CA ILE A 309 13.77 -4.55 11.36
C ILE A 309 14.31 -3.59 10.30
N CYS A 310 13.46 -2.71 9.76
CA CYS A 310 13.88 -1.71 8.79
C CYS A 310 14.92 -0.74 9.36
N LEU A 311 14.70 -0.25 10.59
CA LEU A 311 15.65 0.60 11.31
C LEU A 311 16.98 -0.12 11.60
N GLY A 312 16.95 -1.43 11.86
CA GLY A 312 18.15 -2.25 12.02
C GLY A 312 18.89 -2.57 10.71
N SER A 313 18.33 -2.20 9.56
CA SER A 313 18.92 -2.45 8.23
C SER A 313 19.58 -1.19 7.65
N ILE A 314 20.21 -1.31 6.47
CA ILE A 314 20.81 -0.17 5.76
C ILE A 314 19.77 0.72 5.06
N ILE A 315 18.51 0.25 4.93
CA ILE A 315 17.48 0.94 4.11
C ILE A 315 17.28 2.41 4.49
N PRO A 316 17.28 2.83 5.78
CA PRO A 316 17.03 4.23 6.11
C PRO A 316 18.17 5.13 5.62
N ILE A 317 19.42 4.69 5.78
CA ILE A 317 20.59 5.43 5.32
C ILE A 317 20.65 5.48 3.80
N GLU A 318 20.30 4.38 3.13
CA GLU A 318 20.25 4.34 1.68
C GLU A 318 19.22 5.35 1.13
N ILE A 319 18.03 5.40 1.71
CA ILE A 319 17.02 6.39 1.33
C ILE A 319 17.51 7.81 1.63
N VAL A 320 18.15 8.06 2.78
CA VAL A 320 18.73 9.38 3.07
C VAL A 320 19.76 9.79 2.01
N ARG A 321 20.60 8.86 1.53
CA ARG A 321 21.53 9.14 0.43
C ARG A 321 20.80 9.49 -0.87
N GLU A 322 19.75 8.75 -1.21
CA GLU A 322 18.91 9.06 -2.38
C GLU A 322 18.24 10.42 -2.26
N LEU A 323 17.75 10.79 -1.07
CA LEU A 323 17.13 12.09 -0.81
C LEU A 323 18.12 13.25 -1.04
N ARG A 324 19.40 13.09 -0.67
CA ARG A 324 20.42 14.14 -0.83
C ARG A 324 20.81 14.43 -2.28
N VAL A 325 20.57 13.48 -3.18
CA VAL A 325 20.89 13.60 -4.61
C VAL A 325 19.60 13.80 -5.43
N SER A 326 18.47 13.97 -4.76
CA SER A 326 17.17 14.10 -5.43
C SER A 326 17.03 15.41 -6.20
N SER A 327 16.20 15.40 -7.23
CA SER A 327 15.87 16.56 -8.06
C SER A 327 14.39 16.58 -8.39
N HIS A 328 13.91 17.71 -8.91
CA HIS A 328 12.51 17.92 -9.31
C HIS A 328 12.00 16.97 -10.42
N ARG A 329 12.85 16.13 -11.02
CA ARG A 329 12.44 15.21 -12.11
C ARG A 329 11.76 13.93 -11.63
N ASP A 330 11.79 13.64 -10.33
CA ASP A 330 11.40 12.33 -9.77
C ASP A 330 10.50 12.49 -8.52
N ILE A 331 9.57 13.46 -8.56
CA ILE A 331 8.77 13.90 -7.40
C ILE A 331 7.94 12.76 -6.79
N SER A 332 7.29 11.93 -7.61
CA SER A 332 6.48 10.81 -7.09
C SER A 332 7.32 9.79 -6.32
N HIS A 333 8.52 9.47 -6.81
CA HIS A 333 9.46 8.58 -6.14
C HIS A 333 10.03 9.21 -4.87
N LEU A 334 10.29 10.51 -4.89
CA LEU A 334 10.71 11.29 -3.73
C LEU A 334 9.64 11.29 -2.63
N ALA A 335 8.37 11.49 -2.99
CA ALA A 335 7.25 11.45 -2.05
C ALA A 335 7.12 10.09 -1.35
N LEU A 336 7.26 8.99 -2.11
CA LEU A 336 7.25 7.63 -1.56
C LEU A 336 8.40 7.39 -0.56
N ARG A 337 9.62 7.86 -0.89
CA ARG A 337 10.80 7.78 0.00
C ARG A 337 10.60 8.57 1.29
N LEU A 338 10.06 9.80 1.18
CA LEU A 338 9.72 10.64 2.32
C LEU A 338 8.62 10.01 3.18
N ARG A 339 7.57 9.43 2.57
CA ARG A 339 6.53 8.67 3.28
C ARG A 339 7.13 7.53 4.09
N PHE A 340 8.01 6.75 3.47
CA PHE A 340 8.65 5.61 4.10
C PHE A 340 9.55 6.01 5.28
N LEU A 341 10.40 7.01 5.12
CA LEU A 341 11.20 7.49 6.25
C LEU A 341 10.32 8.12 7.34
N SER A 342 9.24 8.81 6.97
CA SER A 342 8.32 9.41 7.95
C SER A 342 7.70 8.35 8.86
N ILE A 343 7.21 7.22 8.32
CA ILE A 343 6.65 6.15 9.15
C ILE A 343 7.71 5.52 10.07
N LEU A 344 8.94 5.29 9.57
CA LEU A 344 10.02 4.72 10.38
C LEU A 344 10.43 5.65 11.52
N VAL A 345 10.60 6.93 11.23
CA VAL A 345 11.04 7.93 12.21
C VAL A 345 9.93 8.20 13.22
N ALA A 346 8.70 8.47 12.77
CA ALA A 346 7.59 8.84 13.64
C ALA A 346 7.21 7.73 14.62
N GLN A 347 7.16 6.47 14.18
CA GLN A 347 6.68 5.37 15.02
C GLN A 347 7.78 4.74 15.90
N SER A 348 9.02 5.21 15.81
CA SER A 348 10.14 4.70 16.60
C SER A 348 10.33 5.46 17.91
N LYS A 349 10.74 4.73 18.96
CA LYS A 349 11.11 5.33 20.26
C LYS A 349 12.55 5.87 20.26
N SER A 350 13.41 5.31 19.42
CA SER A 350 14.82 5.66 19.30
C SER A 350 15.31 5.34 17.89
N LEU A 351 16.22 6.17 17.38
CA LEU A 351 16.84 5.98 16.07
C LEU A 351 18.22 5.35 16.19
N PRO A 352 18.66 4.53 15.20
CA PRO A 352 20.05 4.14 15.05
C PRO A 352 20.96 5.37 14.99
N VAL A 353 22.17 5.26 15.57
CA VAL A 353 23.12 6.39 15.68
C VAL A 353 23.46 6.99 14.31
N ASP A 354 23.70 6.14 13.32
CA ASP A 354 24.03 6.59 11.96
C ASP A 354 22.86 7.33 11.31
N LEU A 355 21.63 6.86 11.53
CA LEU A 355 20.43 7.52 11.00
C LEU A 355 20.26 8.87 11.67
N TYR A 356 20.32 8.92 12.99
CA TYR A 356 20.23 10.17 13.75
C TYR A 356 21.28 11.19 13.30
N ALA A 357 22.53 10.77 13.10
CA ALA A 357 23.61 11.64 12.62
C ALA A 357 23.38 12.14 11.19
N SER A 358 22.73 11.34 10.34
CA SER A 358 22.41 11.71 8.96
C SER A 358 21.20 12.64 8.82
N LEU A 359 20.42 12.85 9.88
CA LEU A 359 19.31 13.81 9.93
C LEU A 359 19.83 15.20 10.30
N ASP A 360 20.67 15.76 9.42
CA ASP A 360 21.41 17.00 9.64
C ASP A 360 20.82 18.21 8.90
N GLN A 361 21.44 19.37 9.13
CA GLN A 361 21.05 20.65 8.56
C GLN A 361 21.19 20.66 7.03
N ASP A 362 22.18 19.97 6.47
CA ASP A 362 22.41 19.92 5.02
C ASP A 362 21.26 19.18 4.31
N LEU A 363 20.82 18.05 4.86
CA LEU A 363 19.66 17.31 4.35
C LEU A 363 18.41 18.19 4.39
N PHE A 364 18.12 18.81 5.52
CA PHE A 364 16.92 19.63 5.69
C PHE A 364 16.95 20.87 4.80
N THR A 365 18.12 21.49 4.62
CA THR A 365 18.31 22.60 3.68
C THR A 365 17.95 22.18 2.27
N HIS A 366 18.49 21.04 1.81
CA HIS A 366 18.18 20.51 0.48
C HIS A 366 16.68 20.26 0.29
N LEU A 367 16.02 19.61 1.26
CA LEU A 367 14.58 19.31 1.18
C LEU A 367 13.69 20.56 1.19
N ILE A 368 14.04 21.58 1.98
CA ILE A 368 13.31 22.86 1.98
C ILE A 368 13.51 23.59 0.66
N GLU A 369 14.72 23.59 0.11
CA GLU A 369 15.00 24.22 -1.19
C GLU A 369 14.31 23.51 -2.36
N LEU A 370 14.10 22.20 -2.29
CA LEU A 370 13.33 21.45 -3.30
C LEU A 370 11.85 21.85 -3.34
N CYS A 371 11.32 22.44 -2.27
CA CYS A 371 9.94 22.91 -2.20
C CYS A 371 9.79 24.41 -2.53
N ASP A 372 10.91 25.11 -2.75
CA ASP A 372 10.92 26.55 -2.97
C ASP A 372 10.60 26.88 -4.43
N THR A 373 9.33 27.20 -4.69
CA THR A 373 8.84 27.59 -6.02
C THR A 373 9.32 28.99 -6.46
N THR A 374 9.98 29.76 -5.58
CA THR A 374 10.51 31.09 -5.94
C THR A 374 11.76 31.05 -6.82
N LYS A 375 12.38 29.86 -6.96
CA LYS A 375 13.62 29.63 -7.71
C LYS A 375 13.41 29.19 -9.16
N GLU A 376 12.17 29.06 -9.64
CA GLU A 376 11.92 28.81 -11.06
C GLU A 376 12.35 30.04 -11.88
N GLU A 377 13.52 29.95 -12.54
CA GLU A 377 13.84 30.88 -13.63
C GLU A 377 12.72 30.75 -14.67
N PRO A 378 12.02 31.85 -15.03
CA PRO A 378 11.15 31.80 -16.19
C PRO A 378 12.06 31.43 -17.36
N SER A 379 11.81 30.28 -17.99
CA SER A 379 12.52 29.88 -19.19
C SER A 379 12.50 31.04 -20.18
N LEU A 380 13.66 31.68 -20.37
CA LEU A 380 13.90 32.71 -21.37
C LEU A 380 13.79 32.04 -22.75
N ILE A 381 12.56 31.79 -23.18
CA ILE A 381 12.25 31.47 -24.57
C ILE A 381 12.02 32.81 -25.26
N ASP A 382 13.06 33.26 -25.96
CA ASP A 382 13.05 34.17 -27.12
C ASP A 382 12.03 35.32 -27.13
N LEU A 383 12.29 36.36 -26.34
CA LEU A 383 11.59 37.65 -26.41
C LEU A 383 12.05 38.55 -27.60
N GLU A 384 12.90 38.05 -28.51
CA GLU A 384 13.39 38.86 -29.64
C GLU A 384 12.77 38.53 -31.01
N ASN A 385 11.88 37.53 -31.15
CA ASN A 385 11.42 37.09 -32.49
C ASN A 385 9.92 36.81 -32.66
N GLN A 386 9.02 37.65 -32.12
CA GLN A 386 7.60 37.59 -32.53
C GLN A 386 7.03 38.96 -32.93
N LYS A 387 6.85 39.13 -34.25
CA LYS A 387 5.96 40.13 -34.84
C LYS A 387 4.52 39.86 -34.40
N PRO A 388 3.67 40.89 -34.24
CA PRO A 388 2.28 40.71 -33.89
C PRO A 388 1.52 40.32 -35.16
N ASN A 389 1.24 39.03 -35.32
CA ASN A 389 0.03 38.50 -36.00
C ASN A 389 0.18 36.99 -36.20
N ASN A 390 -0.34 36.21 -35.27
CA ASN A 390 -1.34 35.17 -35.52
C ASN A 390 -1.59 34.42 -34.21
N GLN A 391 -2.80 34.60 -33.66
CA GLN A 391 -3.31 33.77 -32.58
C GLN A 391 -3.43 32.33 -33.06
N ILE A 392 -2.64 31.44 -32.47
CA ILE A 392 -3.00 30.03 -32.28
C ILE A 392 -2.64 29.72 -30.82
N LEU A 393 -3.67 29.55 -30.00
CA LEU A 393 -3.60 28.99 -28.64
C LEU A 393 -3.08 27.55 -28.75
N VAL A 394 -1.84 27.28 -28.32
CA VAL A 394 -1.32 25.92 -28.18
C VAL A 394 -0.59 25.80 -26.83
N ALA A 395 -1.26 25.14 -25.90
CA ALA A 395 -0.76 24.12 -24.96
C ALA A 395 0.42 24.36 -24.00
N ASP A 396 1.03 25.54 -23.84
CA ASP A 396 2.14 25.72 -22.88
C ASP A 396 1.72 26.19 -21.47
N GLU A 397 0.49 26.68 -21.27
CA GLU A 397 0.06 27.20 -19.95
C GLU A 397 -0.44 26.11 -18.99
N LEU A 398 -0.82 24.91 -19.46
CA LEU A 398 -1.33 23.84 -18.58
C LEU A 398 -0.22 23.15 -17.76
N ASP A 399 0.97 22.98 -18.35
CA ASP A 399 2.08 22.25 -17.72
C ASP A 399 2.68 23.02 -16.52
N GLN A 400 2.66 24.37 -16.54
CA GLN A 400 3.14 25.19 -15.41
C GLN A 400 2.19 25.13 -14.19
N TYR A 401 0.87 25.00 -14.39
CA TYR A 401 -0.07 24.87 -13.27
C TYR A 401 -0.02 23.47 -12.65
N GLU A 402 0.14 22.41 -13.45
CA GLU A 402 0.31 21.04 -12.95
C GLU A 402 1.63 20.87 -12.19
N GLN A 403 2.75 21.40 -12.70
CA GLN A 403 4.05 21.38 -12.02
C GLN A 403 4.01 22.13 -10.68
N ASN A 404 3.40 23.32 -10.65
CA ASN A 404 3.20 24.07 -9.40
C ASN A 404 2.33 23.30 -8.38
N GLY A 405 1.37 22.51 -8.85
CA GLY A 405 0.57 21.62 -8.02
C GLY A 405 1.39 20.49 -7.37
N GLU A 406 2.27 19.84 -8.14
CA GLU A 406 3.12 18.76 -7.62
C GLU A 406 4.15 19.24 -6.58
N TYR A 407 4.77 20.40 -6.77
CA TYR A 407 5.68 20.98 -5.78
C TYR A 407 4.97 21.32 -4.48
N TYR A 408 3.78 21.89 -4.58
CA TYR A 408 2.95 22.16 -3.40
C TYR A 408 2.58 20.85 -2.69
N MET A 409 2.24 19.78 -3.41
CA MET A 409 1.98 18.47 -2.82
C MET A 409 3.24 17.83 -2.20
N LEU A 410 4.41 18.01 -2.81
CA LEU A 410 5.69 17.55 -2.27
C LEU A 410 6.01 18.26 -0.95
N SER A 411 5.67 19.54 -0.82
CA SER A 411 5.90 20.32 0.41
C SER A 411 5.24 19.70 1.64
N TYR A 412 4.06 19.09 1.47
CA TYR A 412 3.40 18.32 2.52
C TYR A 412 4.19 17.07 2.92
N SER A 413 4.81 16.39 1.95
CA SER A 413 5.64 15.20 2.20
C SER A 413 6.91 15.56 2.98
N VAL A 414 7.56 16.65 2.57
CA VAL A 414 8.71 17.21 3.30
C VAL A 414 8.29 17.67 4.69
N ALA A 415 7.15 18.34 4.84
CA ALA A 415 6.70 18.85 6.14
C ALA A 415 6.42 17.71 7.14
N VAL A 416 5.76 16.63 6.73
CA VAL A 416 5.55 15.45 7.59
C VAL A 416 6.89 14.86 8.02
N PHE A 417 7.82 14.69 7.08
CA PHE A 417 9.13 14.11 7.37
C PHE A 417 9.95 14.98 8.33
N LEU A 418 9.95 16.30 8.13
CA LEU A 418 10.65 17.25 9.01
C LEU A 418 10.04 17.30 10.41
N LEU A 419 8.72 17.21 10.54
CA LEU A 419 8.05 17.08 11.85
C LEU A 419 8.44 15.77 12.54
N ALA A 420 8.44 14.65 11.81
CA ALA A 420 8.89 13.36 12.32
C ALA A 420 10.36 13.42 12.77
N CYS A 421 11.24 14.06 12.01
CA CYS A 421 12.64 14.23 12.40
C CYS A 421 12.76 15.11 13.65
N ASN A 422 12.10 16.28 13.64
CA ASN A 422 12.14 17.21 14.77
C ASN A 422 11.61 16.55 16.05
N TRP A 423 10.68 15.60 15.96
CA TRP A 423 10.23 14.78 17.09
C TRP A 423 11.38 14.21 17.94
N HIS A 424 12.46 13.76 17.30
CA HIS A 424 13.63 13.16 17.96
C HIS A 424 14.70 14.17 18.41
N PHE A 425 14.66 15.42 17.91
CA PHE A 425 15.57 16.49 18.32
C PHE A 425 14.94 17.33 19.42
N THR A 426 15.11 16.97 20.69
CA THR A 426 14.48 17.68 21.80
C THR A 426 15.22 18.97 22.13
N SER A 427 14.54 20.12 22.07
CA SER A 427 15.05 21.34 22.66
C SER A 427 14.83 21.31 24.18
N VAL A 428 15.78 21.86 24.95
CA VAL A 428 15.54 22.16 26.36
C VAL A 428 14.82 23.51 26.41
N TYR A 429 13.52 23.51 26.72
CA TYR A 429 12.74 24.75 26.84
C TYR A 429 13.31 25.62 27.97
N ARG A 430 13.89 26.76 27.60
CA ARG A 430 14.44 27.72 28.57
C ARG A 430 13.37 28.73 28.92
N LEU A 431 12.79 28.59 30.11
CA LEU A 431 11.85 29.56 30.69
C LEU A 431 12.57 30.67 31.50
N SER A 432 13.90 30.62 31.64
CA SER A 432 14.71 31.58 32.40
C SER A 432 15.69 32.39 31.53
N THR A 433 15.90 33.65 31.93
CA THR A 433 16.66 34.74 31.28
C THR A 433 18.16 34.45 31.03
N PRO A 434 18.84 35.25 30.17
CA PRO A 434 19.94 34.78 29.33
C PRO A 434 21.30 34.93 30.01
N GLU A 435 21.64 34.05 30.94
CA GLU A 435 23.03 33.96 31.44
C GLU A 435 23.46 32.50 31.61
N SER A 436 23.93 31.91 30.51
CA SER A 436 25.00 30.91 30.50
C SER A 436 25.41 30.55 29.06
N ASN A 437 26.60 31.02 28.69
CA ASN A 437 27.55 30.48 27.71
C ASN A 437 27.03 29.56 26.58
N SER A 438 26.87 30.18 25.40
CA SER A 438 27.52 29.81 24.12
C SER A 438 27.48 28.39 23.55
N VAL A 439 26.56 27.50 23.95
CA VAL A 439 26.30 26.27 23.18
C VAL A 439 25.03 26.45 22.36
N ASP A 440 25.19 26.49 21.04
CA ASP A 440 24.10 26.53 20.06
C ASP A 440 23.34 25.19 20.07
N ASN A 441 22.34 25.10 20.95
CA ASN A 441 21.50 23.92 21.16
C ASN A 441 20.32 23.83 20.17
N LYS A 442 20.31 24.63 19.10
CA LYS A 442 19.23 24.57 18.10
C LYS A 442 19.25 23.22 17.38
N SER A 443 18.06 22.69 17.08
CA SER A 443 17.95 21.48 16.27
C SER A 443 18.45 21.75 14.84
N PRO A 444 18.86 20.73 14.08
CA PRO A 444 19.29 20.92 12.69
C PRO A 444 18.20 21.58 11.83
N LEU A 445 16.92 21.30 12.13
CA LEU A 445 15.79 21.96 11.48
C LEU A 445 15.76 23.46 11.78
N LEU A 446 15.85 23.87 13.05
CA LEU A 446 15.84 25.29 13.41
C LEU A 446 17.01 26.06 12.76
N LYS A 447 18.20 25.46 12.67
CA LYS A 447 19.35 26.05 11.97
C LYS A 447 19.07 26.24 10.47
N THR A 448 18.46 25.23 9.85
CA THR A 448 18.02 25.29 8.46
C THR A 448 17.05 26.46 8.21
N LEU A 449 16.06 26.63 9.08
CA LEU A 449 15.05 27.69 8.93
C LEU A 449 15.67 29.09 9.02
N LEU A 450 16.69 29.26 9.87
CA LEU A 450 17.44 30.52 9.99
C LEU A 450 18.33 30.80 8.78
N ASP A 451 18.98 29.77 8.24
CA ASP A 451 19.86 29.90 7.07
C ASP A 451 19.06 30.14 5.78
N LYS A 452 17.81 29.65 5.71
CA LYS A 452 16.95 29.72 4.52
C LYS A 452 15.55 30.27 4.85
N PRO A 453 15.42 31.52 5.32
CA PRO A 453 14.15 32.05 5.80
C PRO A 453 13.07 32.18 4.70
N ILE A 454 13.48 32.49 3.46
CA ILE A 454 12.56 32.63 2.33
C ILE A 454 12.00 31.28 1.90
N ALA A 455 12.87 30.30 1.63
CA ALA A 455 12.47 28.94 1.24
C ALA A 455 11.64 28.24 2.33
N SER A 456 11.88 28.58 3.60
CA SER A 456 11.17 28.02 4.75
C SER A 456 9.73 28.52 4.91
N ARG A 457 9.31 29.55 4.17
CA ARG A 457 8.00 30.18 4.33
C ARG A 457 6.85 29.20 4.11
N LEU A 458 6.88 28.43 3.03
CA LEU A 458 5.82 27.45 2.71
C LEU A 458 5.69 26.38 3.80
N PHE A 459 6.81 25.91 4.34
CA PHE A 459 6.83 24.98 5.46
C PHE A 459 6.16 25.59 6.71
N LEU A 460 6.57 26.80 7.10
CA LEU A 460 6.00 27.48 8.29
C LEU A 460 4.50 27.76 8.13
N GLU A 461 4.06 28.22 6.96
CA GLU A 461 2.64 28.42 6.64
C GLU A 461 1.85 27.11 6.77
N THR A 462 2.40 26.00 6.25
CA THR A 462 1.81 24.66 6.37
C THR A 462 1.66 24.23 7.85
N ILE A 463 2.68 24.46 8.68
CA ILE A 463 2.63 24.17 10.12
C ILE A 463 1.54 24.99 10.82
N ILE A 464 1.43 26.29 10.52
CA ILE A 464 0.42 27.18 11.14
C ILE A 464 -0.99 26.75 10.75
N GLN A 465 -1.24 26.46 9.47
CA GLN A 465 -2.53 25.97 8.99
C GLN A 465 -2.94 24.66 9.69
N THR A 466 -1.97 23.79 9.93
CA THR A 466 -2.17 22.49 10.59
C THR A 466 -2.45 22.64 12.07
N PHE A 467 -1.73 23.54 12.74
CA PHE A 467 -2.01 23.91 14.12
C PHE A 467 -3.43 24.47 14.28
N ASN A 468 -3.88 25.29 13.34
CA ASN A 468 -5.25 25.83 13.30
C ASN A 468 -6.32 24.74 13.14
N ARG A 469 -6.03 23.68 12.38
CA ARG A 469 -6.92 22.51 12.18
C ARG A 469 -6.92 21.50 13.33
N CYS A 470 -6.08 21.69 14.36
CA CYS A 470 -5.94 20.73 15.47
C CYS A 470 -5.53 19.33 15.01
N LEU A 471 -4.67 19.26 13.98
CA LEU A 471 -4.24 18.04 13.33
C LEU A 471 -2.77 17.75 13.66
N ASP A 472 -2.43 16.47 13.84
CA ASP A 472 -1.04 15.99 13.87
C ASP A 472 -0.84 14.93 12.77
N PRO A 473 -0.31 15.30 11.59
CA PRO A 473 -0.19 14.39 10.46
C PRO A 473 0.95 13.36 10.62
N THR A 474 1.89 13.61 11.55
CA THR A 474 3.13 12.83 11.71
C THR A 474 2.86 11.36 12.01
N PHE A 475 1.85 11.08 12.85
CA PHE A 475 1.48 9.71 13.26
C PHE A 475 0.33 9.11 12.44
N MET A 476 -0.19 9.84 11.46
CA MET A 476 -1.23 9.36 10.54
C MET A 476 -0.67 8.66 9.30
N VAL A 477 0.65 8.75 9.09
CA VAL A 477 1.35 8.12 7.97
C VAL A 477 1.25 6.60 8.09
N THR A 478 0.67 5.99 7.07
CA THR A 478 0.54 4.55 6.87
C THR A 478 0.76 4.25 5.38
N PHE A 479 0.94 2.99 5.01
CA PHE A 479 0.92 2.50 3.63
C PHE A 479 -0.35 1.70 3.30
N LEU A 480 -1.25 1.54 4.28
CA LEU A 480 -2.53 0.89 4.08
C LEU A 480 -3.44 1.74 3.16
N PRO A 481 -4.29 1.09 2.35
CA PRO A 481 -5.17 1.79 1.42
C PRO A 481 -6.22 2.64 2.15
N ASP A 482 -6.64 3.74 1.53
CA ASP A 482 -7.81 4.51 1.95
C ASP A 482 -9.02 3.91 1.22
N ASP A 483 -10.01 3.34 1.93
CA ASP A 483 -11.15 2.57 1.37
C ASP A 483 -12.08 3.35 0.40
N LYS A 484 -11.70 4.54 -0.05
CA LYS A 484 -12.51 5.48 -0.84
C LYS A 484 -12.74 5.06 -2.30
N HIS A 485 -11.93 4.17 -2.86
CA HIS A 485 -12.01 3.75 -4.28
C HIS A 485 -12.69 2.39 -4.48
N TYR A 486 -13.54 1.98 -3.54
CA TYR A 486 -14.28 0.73 -3.62
C TYR A 486 -15.41 0.82 -4.67
N ASP A 487 -15.39 -0.03 -5.69
CA ASP A 487 -16.51 -0.25 -6.62
C ASP A 487 -17.27 -1.54 -6.24
N PRO A 488 -18.26 -1.46 -5.33
CA PRO A 488 -18.99 -2.62 -4.83
C PRO A 488 -19.75 -3.38 -5.92
N VAL A 489 -20.12 -2.71 -7.03
CA VAL A 489 -21.06 -3.27 -8.01
C VAL A 489 -20.35 -4.25 -8.94
N ASN A 490 -19.15 -3.89 -9.40
CA ASN A 490 -18.35 -4.77 -10.25
C ASN A 490 -17.90 -6.02 -9.48
N ASP A 491 -17.44 -5.84 -8.24
CA ASP A 491 -16.93 -6.91 -7.39
C ASP A 491 -18.04 -7.91 -6.97
N LEU A 492 -19.23 -7.43 -6.61
CA LEU A 492 -20.38 -8.31 -6.31
C LEU A 492 -20.87 -9.09 -7.53
N THR A 493 -20.72 -8.53 -8.74
CA THR A 493 -21.08 -9.22 -9.99
C THR A 493 -20.08 -10.35 -10.27
N GLN A 494 -18.79 -10.12 -10.02
CA GLN A 494 -17.76 -11.17 -10.08
C GLN A 494 -18.00 -12.27 -9.05
N TRP A 495 -18.36 -11.89 -7.81
CA TRP A 495 -18.76 -12.85 -6.77
C TRP A 495 -19.91 -13.76 -7.22
N ALA A 496 -20.98 -13.18 -7.77
CA ALA A 496 -22.16 -13.93 -8.17
C ALA A 496 -21.86 -14.95 -9.29
N ASN A 497 -20.87 -14.67 -10.14
CA ASN A 497 -20.37 -15.61 -11.13
C ASN A 497 -19.50 -16.70 -10.49
N PHE A 498 -18.66 -16.34 -9.52
CA PHE A 498 -17.82 -17.29 -8.79
C PHE A 498 -18.60 -18.23 -7.87
N ALA A 499 -19.63 -17.73 -7.16
CA ALA A 499 -20.46 -18.53 -6.26
C ALA A 499 -21.30 -19.60 -6.99
N ARG A 500 -21.40 -19.51 -8.33
CA ARG A 500 -22.00 -20.54 -9.18
C ARG A 500 -21.03 -21.67 -9.54
N PHE A 501 -19.74 -21.54 -9.21
CA PHE A 501 -18.75 -22.61 -9.28
C PHE A 501 -18.81 -23.47 -8.01
N ASP A 502 -19.18 -24.74 -8.15
CA ASP A 502 -19.18 -25.73 -7.06
C ASP A 502 -17.73 -26.05 -6.62
N CYS A 503 -17.21 -25.31 -5.64
CA CYS A 503 -15.91 -25.61 -5.03
C CYS A 503 -16.10 -26.55 -3.82
N ASN A 504 -16.11 -27.86 -4.07
CA ASN A 504 -15.92 -28.87 -3.03
C ASN A 504 -14.42 -28.92 -2.65
N TRP A 505 -14.04 -28.12 -1.65
CA TRP A 505 -12.73 -28.18 -1.01
C TRP A 505 -12.55 -29.55 -0.34
N THR A 506 -11.87 -30.45 -1.05
CA THR A 506 -11.47 -31.77 -0.56
C THR A 506 -9.95 -31.86 -0.53
N ASP A 507 -9.40 -32.70 0.35
CA ASP A 507 -8.00 -32.76 0.80
C ASP A 507 -6.93 -33.07 -0.28
N SER A 508 -7.25 -33.06 -1.57
CA SER A 508 -6.26 -33.18 -2.66
C SER A 508 -6.01 -31.81 -3.32
N SER A 509 -4.88 -31.21 -2.97
CA SER A 509 -4.68 -29.76 -2.82
C SER A 509 -3.92 -29.02 -3.93
N GLU A 510 -3.67 -29.61 -5.10
CA GLU A 510 -2.88 -28.93 -6.15
C GLU A 510 -3.74 -28.30 -7.26
N LYS A 511 -4.70 -29.03 -7.82
CA LYS A 511 -5.56 -28.50 -8.91
C LYS A 511 -6.47 -27.36 -8.44
N ASN A 512 -7.01 -27.49 -7.22
CA ASN A 512 -7.81 -26.43 -6.61
C ASN A 512 -6.98 -25.17 -6.32
N LEU A 513 -5.68 -25.33 -6.06
CA LEU A 513 -4.74 -24.21 -5.86
C LEU A 513 -4.37 -23.54 -7.19
N GLU A 514 -4.23 -24.31 -8.27
CA GLU A 514 -3.92 -23.77 -9.59
C GLU A 514 -5.10 -23.00 -10.20
N ASP A 515 -6.32 -23.57 -10.12
CA ASP A 515 -7.54 -22.87 -10.53
C ASP A 515 -7.80 -21.63 -9.66
N PHE A 516 -7.40 -21.69 -8.39
CA PHE A 516 -7.42 -20.56 -7.46
C PHE A 516 -6.46 -19.43 -7.87
N LEU A 517 -5.20 -19.74 -8.18
CA LEU A 517 -4.20 -18.76 -8.58
C LEU A 517 -4.66 -18.03 -9.84
N LYS A 518 -5.13 -18.77 -10.85
CA LYS A 518 -5.62 -18.19 -12.12
C LYS A 518 -6.74 -17.18 -11.93
N ASN A 519 -7.72 -17.50 -11.08
CA ASN A 519 -8.85 -16.61 -10.82
C ASN A 519 -8.47 -15.39 -9.97
N PHE A 520 -7.65 -15.59 -8.95
CA PHE A 520 -7.14 -14.50 -8.11
C PHE A 520 -6.31 -13.51 -8.95
N GLU A 521 -5.41 -14.03 -9.80
CA GLU A 521 -4.58 -13.25 -10.72
C GLU A 521 -5.48 -12.47 -11.70
N ALA A 522 -6.44 -13.13 -12.37
CA ALA A 522 -7.38 -12.46 -13.27
C ALA A 522 -8.14 -11.27 -12.62
N ASN A 523 -8.58 -11.43 -11.37
CA ASN A 523 -9.27 -10.38 -10.63
C ASN A 523 -8.30 -9.29 -10.12
N SER A 524 -7.04 -9.62 -9.87
CA SER A 524 -6.01 -8.64 -9.48
C SER A 524 -5.65 -7.67 -10.62
N HIS A 525 -5.58 -8.13 -11.86
CA HIS A 525 -5.24 -7.27 -13.01
C HIS A 525 -6.34 -6.25 -13.36
N SER A 526 -7.58 -6.51 -12.94
CA SER A 526 -8.72 -5.61 -13.19
C SER A 526 -8.71 -4.35 -12.31
N CYS A 527 -7.98 -4.38 -11.19
CA CYS A 527 -7.91 -3.29 -10.23
C CYS A 527 -6.49 -2.72 -10.15
N ARG A 528 -6.04 -2.05 -11.22
CA ARG A 528 -4.78 -1.29 -11.18
C ARG A 528 -4.97 -0.02 -10.34
N SER A 529 -4.66 -0.11 -9.06
CA SER A 529 -4.54 1.08 -8.23
C SER A 529 -3.30 1.86 -8.64
N ILE A 530 -3.48 3.02 -9.28
CA ILE A 530 -2.41 3.99 -9.45
C ILE A 530 -2.26 4.68 -8.10
N HIS A 531 -1.38 4.13 -7.27
CA HIS A 531 -1.11 4.72 -5.96
C HIS A 531 -0.34 6.03 -6.13
N ASN A 532 -1.04 7.15 -5.95
CA ASN A 532 -0.42 8.47 -5.95
C ASN A 532 -0.04 8.88 -4.52
N ASP A 533 1.26 8.80 -4.21
CA ASP A 533 1.80 9.16 -2.89
C ASP A 533 1.64 10.64 -2.55
N LEU A 534 1.63 11.53 -3.57
CA LEU A 534 1.43 12.97 -3.38
C LEU A 534 0.00 13.27 -2.94
N GLU A 535 -1.00 12.70 -3.63
CA GLU A 535 -2.41 12.82 -3.26
C GLU A 535 -2.70 12.22 -1.89
N TYR A 536 -2.13 11.05 -1.59
CA TYR A 536 -2.26 10.42 -0.28
C TYR A 536 -1.76 11.36 0.82
N ILE A 537 -0.53 11.88 0.70
CA ILE A 537 0.04 12.73 1.73
C ILE A 537 -0.76 14.02 1.85
N GLN A 538 -1.10 14.68 0.74
CA GLN A 538 -1.94 15.88 0.74
C GLN A 538 -3.27 15.65 1.48
N SER A 539 -3.89 14.47 1.30
CA SER A 539 -5.14 14.12 1.98
C SER A 539 -5.02 14.10 3.50
N LEU A 540 -3.83 13.82 4.06
CA LEU A 540 -3.59 13.88 5.50
C LEU A 540 -3.79 15.29 6.04
N TRP A 541 -3.45 16.31 5.26
CA TRP A 541 -3.50 17.71 5.68
C TRP A 541 -4.86 18.36 5.44
N ILE A 542 -5.59 17.93 4.40
CA ILE A 542 -6.86 18.54 3.96
C ILE A 542 -8.10 17.88 4.58
N ARG A 543 -8.00 16.63 5.06
CA ARG A 543 -9.14 15.93 5.68
C ARG A 543 -9.74 16.74 6.83
N ASP A 544 -11.01 17.12 6.70
CA ASP A 544 -11.80 17.65 7.80
C ASP A 544 -11.88 16.58 8.89
N VAL A 545 -11.30 16.88 10.06
CA VAL A 545 -11.26 16.00 11.25
C VAL A 545 -12.65 15.98 11.93
N GLY A 546 -13.70 15.72 11.16
CA GLY A 546 -15.04 15.41 11.65
C GLY A 546 -15.26 13.92 11.84
N GLN A 547 -14.58 13.07 11.06
CA GLN A 547 -14.78 11.62 11.10
C GLN A 547 -13.48 10.87 10.76
N SER A 548 -13.08 9.99 11.69
CA SER A 548 -12.14 8.87 11.53
C SER A 548 -10.65 9.08 11.88
N ALA A 549 -10.16 8.08 12.63
CA ALA A 549 -8.78 7.77 13.00
C ALA A 549 -8.08 8.66 14.05
N ARG A 550 -8.58 8.66 15.29
CA ARG A 550 -7.64 8.58 16.42
C ARG A 550 -6.91 7.23 16.25
N SER A 551 -5.63 7.24 15.93
CA SER A 551 -4.81 6.03 16.05
C SER A 551 -5.02 5.44 17.45
N SER A 552 -5.17 4.12 17.54
CA SER A 552 -5.39 3.44 18.83
C SER A 552 -4.17 3.52 19.74
N SER A 553 -2.99 3.86 19.20
CA SER A 553 -1.74 4.07 19.91
C SER A 553 -1.44 5.57 20.02
N LYS A 554 -1.46 6.09 21.26
CA LYS A 554 -0.95 7.44 21.56
C LYS A 554 0.54 7.51 21.15
N PRO A 555 1.00 8.63 20.57
CA PRO A 555 2.41 8.81 20.25
C PRO A 555 3.24 8.64 21.52
N THR A 556 4.23 7.74 21.48
CA THR A 556 5.15 7.56 22.59
C THR A 556 6.34 8.48 22.37
N LEU A 557 6.63 9.34 23.35
CA LEU A 557 7.78 10.23 23.32
C LEU A 557 9.09 9.44 23.13
N PRO A 558 10.09 9.99 22.41
CA PRO A 558 11.40 9.36 22.27
C PRO A 558 12.06 9.10 23.63
N VAL A 559 12.93 8.09 23.72
CA VAL A 559 13.54 7.63 24.98
C VAL A 559 14.22 8.75 25.79
N HIS A 560 14.78 9.75 25.11
CA HIS A 560 15.49 10.87 25.72
C HIS A 560 14.65 12.15 25.86
N ALA A 561 13.37 12.10 25.47
CA ALA A 561 12.51 13.26 25.56
C ALA A 561 12.20 13.61 27.01
N ASN A 562 12.24 14.91 27.31
CA ASN A 562 11.86 15.41 28.61
C ASN A 562 10.35 15.19 28.83
N VAL A 563 9.93 14.90 30.05
CA VAL A 563 8.52 14.77 30.47
C VAL A 563 7.68 16.01 30.13
N ILE A 564 8.32 17.16 29.93
CA ILE A 564 7.63 18.39 29.52
C ILE A 564 7.40 18.54 28.01
N THR A 565 7.99 17.67 27.20
CA THR A 565 7.88 17.69 25.73
C THR A 565 6.44 17.43 25.30
N PRO A 566 5.83 18.30 24.48
CA PRO A 566 4.48 18.08 23.99
C PRO A 566 4.38 16.74 23.21
N PRO A 567 3.31 15.94 23.42
CA PRO A 567 3.06 14.70 22.70
C PRO A 567 2.68 14.93 21.21
N ASP A 568 2.18 16.13 20.90
CA ASP A 568 1.78 16.56 19.57
C ASP A 568 2.99 17.15 18.83
N SER A 569 3.30 16.62 17.66
CA SER A 569 4.51 16.97 16.91
C SER A 569 4.52 18.43 16.42
N VAL A 570 3.36 18.98 16.10
CA VAL A 570 3.17 20.36 15.64
C VAL A 570 3.35 21.32 16.81
N VAL A 571 2.70 21.06 17.94
CA VAL A 571 2.86 21.84 19.18
C VAL A 571 4.31 21.79 19.65
N LYS A 572 4.93 20.60 19.62
CA LYS A 572 6.34 20.41 19.98
C LYS A 572 7.25 21.26 19.11
N PHE A 573 7.06 21.22 17.78
CA PHE A 573 7.84 22.04 16.86
C PHE A 573 7.64 23.54 17.11
N LEU A 574 6.41 24.00 17.32
CA LEU A 574 6.15 25.40 17.66
C LEU A 574 6.84 25.81 18.97
N CYS A 575 6.82 24.96 20.01
CA CYS A 575 7.58 25.22 21.23
C CYS A 575 9.08 25.35 20.96
N ASP A 576 9.67 24.49 20.13
CA ASP A 576 11.09 24.62 19.77
C ASP A 576 11.36 25.92 19.00
N LEU A 577 10.48 26.27 18.05
CA LEU A 577 10.59 27.48 17.24
C LEU A 577 10.52 28.75 18.09
N PHE A 578 9.65 28.79 19.09
CA PHE A 578 9.53 29.92 20.03
C PHE A 578 10.49 29.83 21.23
N SER A 579 11.38 28.83 21.29
CA SER A 579 12.38 28.74 22.35
C SER A 579 13.54 29.72 22.18
N PHE A 580 13.74 30.27 20.98
CA PHE A 580 14.77 31.26 20.69
C PHE A 580 14.17 32.47 19.98
N SER A 581 14.70 33.66 20.25
CA SER A 581 14.18 34.92 19.70
C SER A 581 14.46 35.09 18.20
N ASP A 582 15.58 34.55 17.70
CA ASP A 582 15.94 34.56 16.29
C ASP A 582 15.03 33.66 15.46
N THR A 583 14.72 32.45 15.93
CA THR A 583 13.77 31.54 15.26
C THR A 583 12.33 32.03 15.37
N ALA A 584 11.94 32.63 16.51
CA ALA A 584 10.62 33.27 16.65
C ALA A 584 10.42 34.44 15.67
N ALA A 585 11.50 35.13 15.28
CA ALA A 585 11.44 36.24 14.34
C ALA A 585 11.06 35.81 12.90
N LEU A 586 11.16 34.51 12.58
CA LEU A 586 10.72 33.95 11.30
C LEU A 586 9.20 34.01 11.11
N ILE A 587 8.44 34.15 12.20
CA ILE A 587 6.98 34.23 12.17
C ILE A 587 6.54 35.70 12.00
N TYR A 588 5.80 35.96 10.92
CA TYR A 588 5.23 37.28 10.64
C TYR A 588 4.21 37.69 11.70
N HIS A 589 3.95 38.99 11.81
CA HIS A 589 3.05 39.50 12.83
C HIS A 589 1.63 38.93 12.72
N ASN A 590 1.08 38.87 11.51
CA ASN A 590 -0.27 38.34 11.27
C ASN A 590 -0.36 36.86 11.66
N ASP A 591 0.66 36.07 11.32
CA ASP A 591 0.72 34.64 11.65
C ASP A 591 0.84 34.42 13.16
N LEU A 592 1.60 35.28 13.86
CA LEU A 592 1.68 35.23 15.32
C LEU A 592 0.32 35.47 15.98
N ASP A 593 -0.46 36.43 15.47
CA ASP A 593 -1.81 36.71 15.98
C ASP A 593 -2.75 35.52 15.74
N VAL A 594 -2.64 34.86 14.57
CA VAL A 594 -3.38 33.62 14.28
C VAL A 594 -3.00 32.51 15.26
N ILE A 595 -1.71 32.31 15.54
CA ILE A 595 -1.26 31.30 16.52
C ILE A 595 -1.83 31.60 17.91
N ILE A 596 -1.77 32.85 18.38
CA ILE A 596 -2.32 33.26 19.68
C ILE A 596 -3.84 33.04 19.73
N GLU A 597 -4.56 33.39 18.67
CA GLU A 597 -6.00 33.16 18.58
C GLU A 597 -6.35 31.67 18.63
N VAL A 598 -5.60 30.82 17.93
CA VAL A 598 -5.78 29.36 17.98
C VAL A 598 -5.48 28.81 19.38
N ILE A 599 -4.44 29.31 20.07
CA ILE A 599 -4.14 28.95 21.45
C ILE A 599 -5.32 29.34 22.36
N ASN A 600 -5.82 30.57 22.28
CA ASN A 600 -6.96 31.04 23.07
C ASN A 600 -8.21 30.19 22.81
N ARG A 601 -8.53 29.88 21.55
CA ARG A 601 -9.66 29.03 21.18
C ARG A 601 -9.51 27.63 21.79
N LYS A 602 -8.36 26.98 21.60
CA LYS A 602 -8.08 25.65 22.16
C LYS A 602 -8.17 25.66 23.69
N MET A 603 -7.54 26.62 24.37
CA MET A 603 -7.59 26.72 25.83
C MET A 603 -9.02 26.87 26.38
N LYS A 604 -9.92 27.53 25.63
CA LYS A 604 -11.33 27.67 26.00
C LYS A 604 -12.10 26.35 25.86
N ASP A 605 -11.76 25.55 24.87
CA ASP A 605 -12.42 24.26 24.60
C ASP A 605 -11.91 23.13 25.52
N GLU A 606 -10.72 23.28 26.12
CA GLU A 606 -10.10 22.29 26.99
C GLU A 606 -10.66 22.26 28.42
N GLY A 607 -10.93 21.06 28.94
CA GLY A 607 -11.40 20.86 30.32
C GLY A 607 -10.27 20.75 31.37
N SER A 608 -10.63 20.72 32.67
CA SER A 608 -9.68 20.74 33.80
C SER A 608 -8.65 19.61 33.84
N ASN A 609 -8.92 18.48 33.16
CA ASN A 609 -8.06 17.30 33.11
C ASN A 609 -7.37 17.11 31.74
N SER A 610 -7.25 18.16 30.95
CA SER A 610 -6.63 18.11 29.62
C SER A 610 -5.13 17.79 29.66
N GLU A 611 -4.71 16.84 28.80
CA GLU A 611 -3.29 16.55 28.53
C GLU A 611 -2.65 17.64 27.63
N LEU A 612 -3.45 18.39 26.87
CA LEU A 612 -2.98 19.41 25.91
C LEU A 612 -2.74 20.78 26.56
N LEU A 613 -3.58 21.16 27.53
CA LEU A 613 -3.52 22.45 28.20
C LEU A 613 -2.12 22.86 28.73
N PRO A 614 -1.34 22.01 29.43
CA PRO A 614 0.00 22.41 29.89
C PRO A 614 0.96 22.72 28.74
N HIS A 615 0.77 22.14 27.57
CA HIS A 615 1.62 22.37 26.40
C HIS A 615 1.25 23.66 25.67
N LEU A 616 -0.05 24.00 25.62
CA LEU A 616 -0.52 25.29 25.10
C LEU A 616 -0.05 26.46 25.97
N LEU A 617 -0.08 26.30 27.30
CA LEU A 617 0.44 27.31 28.23
C LEU A 617 1.95 27.48 28.11
N LEU A 618 2.70 26.36 27.96
CA LEU A 618 4.14 26.42 27.67
C LEU A 618 4.44 27.18 26.37
N LEU A 619 3.70 26.88 25.30
CA LEU A 619 3.85 27.58 24.03
C LEU A 619 3.57 29.08 24.17
N LEU A 620 2.52 29.44 24.92
CA LEU A 620 2.17 30.83 25.20
C LEU A 620 3.27 31.57 25.99
N ASP A 621 3.85 30.94 27.01
CA ASP A 621 4.98 31.49 27.77
C ASP A 621 6.18 31.75 26.85
N LEU A 622 6.54 30.77 26.01
CA LEU A 622 7.66 30.89 25.07
C LEU A 622 7.43 32.03 24.06
N ILE A 623 6.20 32.17 23.55
CA ILE A 623 5.79 33.29 22.70
C ILE A 623 5.98 34.62 23.44
N CYS A 624 5.50 34.73 24.68
CA CYS A 624 5.61 35.96 25.48
C CYS A 624 7.05 36.35 25.80
N ILE A 625 7.93 35.38 26.03
CA ILE A 625 9.35 35.61 26.36
C ILE A 625 10.16 36.00 25.12
N ASN A 626 10.02 35.24 24.03
CA ASN A 626 10.96 35.29 22.90
C ASN A 626 10.43 36.05 21.69
N SER A 627 9.12 36.33 21.64
CA SER A 627 8.54 37.14 20.56
C SER A 627 8.46 38.61 20.96
N ASN A 628 8.75 39.52 20.02
CA ASN A 628 8.66 40.96 20.28
C ASN A 628 7.21 41.47 20.19
N ILE A 629 6.33 40.98 21.07
CA ILE A 629 4.89 41.27 21.01
C ILE A 629 4.58 42.73 21.39
N THR A 630 5.38 43.32 22.29
CA THR A 630 5.23 44.73 22.72
C THR A 630 5.47 45.75 21.61
N VAL A 631 6.29 45.43 20.60
CA VAL A 631 6.53 46.29 19.44
C VAL A 631 5.49 46.05 18.36
N LYS A 632 4.95 44.83 18.27
CA LYS A 632 4.01 44.43 17.22
C LYS A 632 2.56 44.83 17.52
N GLY A 633 2.15 44.98 18.78
CA GLY A 633 0.83 45.53 19.14
C GLY A 633 -0.35 44.57 18.94
N SER A 634 -0.17 43.28 19.27
CA SER A 634 -1.22 42.26 19.13
C SER A 634 -2.42 42.56 20.03
N SER A 635 -3.60 42.78 19.42
CA SER A 635 -4.86 43.03 20.13
C SER A 635 -5.37 41.80 20.90
N LYS A 636 -4.95 40.60 20.49
CA LYS A 636 -5.40 39.31 21.02
C LYS A 636 -4.83 38.97 22.41
N ILE A 637 -3.78 39.67 22.85
CA ILE A 637 -3.17 39.47 24.17
C ILE A 637 -4.12 39.86 25.31
N HIS A 638 -4.95 40.89 25.10
CA HIS A 638 -5.92 41.31 26.11
C HIS A 638 -6.96 40.21 26.38
N ASP A 639 -7.46 39.58 25.30
CA ASP A 639 -8.37 38.42 25.40
C ASP A 639 -7.72 37.26 26.15
N THR A 640 -6.40 37.07 25.99
CA THR A 640 -5.64 36.04 26.70
C THR A 640 -5.56 36.29 28.21
N ASP A 641 -5.40 37.53 28.69
CA ASP A 641 -5.37 37.83 30.15
C ASP A 641 -6.73 37.55 30.81
N GLU A 642 -7.82 37.89 30.12
CA GLU A 642 -9.18 37.59 30.59
C GLU A 642 -9.41 36.06 30.67
N LEU A 643 -9.03 35.34 29.61
CA LEU A 643 -9.13 33.88 29.55
C LEU A 643 -8.26 33.18 30.62
N LEU A 644 -7.02 33.63 30.83
CA LEU A 644 -6.16 33.07 31.88
C LEU A 644 -6.73 33.34 33.28
N SER A 645 -7.39 34.49 33.47
CA SER A 645 -8.09 34.80 34.72
C SER A 645 -9.26 33.85 34.97
N SER A 646 -10.03 33.48 33.94
CA SER A 646 -11.10 32.49 34.08
C SER A 646 -10.56 31.07 34.30
N ILE A 647 -9.52 30.68 33.56
CA ILE A 647 -8.87 29.36 33.68
C ILE A 647 -8.25 29.18 35.08
N SER A 648 -7.65 30.22 35.65
CA SER A 648 -7.04 30.18 36.98
C SER A 648 -8.05 29.95 38.12
N GLN A 649 -9.34 30.22 37.89
CA GLN A 649 -10.42 29.95 38.85
C GLN A 649 -10.87 28.48 38.83
N THR A 650 -10.46 27.69 37.84
CA THR A 650 -10.80 26.27 37.71
C THR A 650 -9.82 25.37 38.49
N SER A 651 -10.25 24.15 38.82
CA SER A 651 -9.42 23.15 39.51
C SER A 651 -8.35 22.54 38.58
N LEU A 652 -7.28 23.29 38.33
CA LEU A 652 -6.15 22.86 37.49
C LEU A 652 -5.12 21.99 38.22
N SER A 653 -4.37 21.20 37.45
CA SER A 653 -3.17 20.51 37.93
C SER A 653 -2.09 21.51 38.42
N PRO A 654 -1.18 21.12 39.34
CA PRO A 654 -0.14 22.01 39.84
C PRO A 654 0.76 22.61 38.75
N ARG A 655 1.08 21.81 37.71
CA ARG A 655 1.88 22.25 36.56
C ARG A 655 1.13 23.30 35.74
N CYS A 656 -0.15 23.07 35.42
CA CYS A 656 -0.97 24.03 34.68
C CYS A 656 -1.13 25.34 35.44
N LYS A 657 -1.32 25.29 36.77
CA LYS A 657 -1.38 26.51 37.61
C LYS A 657 -0.10 27.32 37.55
N THR A 658 1.05 26.64 37.62
CA THR A 658 2.36 27.30 37.59
C THR A 658 2.57 28.01 36.25
N LEU A 659 2.31 27.32 35.14
CA LEU A 659 2.44 27.88 33.78
C LEU A 659 1.43 29.02 33.56
N ALA A 660 0.14 28.82 33.87
CA ALA A 660 -0.87 29.85 33.70
C ALA A 660 -0.56 31.13 34.49
N THR A 661 -0.04 30.99 35.71
CA THR A 661 0.39 32.14 36.53
C THR A 661 1.60 32.84 35.91
N ALA A 662 2.56 32.08 35.37
CA ALA A 662 3.72 32.64 34.66
C ALA A 662 3.27 33.42 33.41
N SER A 663 2.41 32.82 32.58
CA SER A 663 1.85 33.46 31.37
C SER A 663 1.13 34.74 31.73
N GLN A 664 0.29 34.71 32.76
CA GLN A 664 -0.49 35.86 33.18
C GLN A 664 0.41 37.03 33.66
N ASN A 665 1.47 36.73 34.42
CA ASN A 665 2.41 37.75 34.87
C ASN A 665 3.19 38.38 33.69
N GLN A 666 3.61 37.57 32.73
CA GLN A 666 4.30 38.05 31.52
C GLN A 666 3.38 38.93 30.68
N ILE A 667 2.15 38.48 30.43
CA ILE A 667 1.14 39.22 29.67
C ILE A 667 0.82 40.57 30.32
N LYS A 668 0.62 40.62 31.65
CA LYS A 668 0.40 41.87 32.37
C LYS A 668 1.58 42.84 32.25
N SER A 669 2.81 42.32 32.23
CA SER A 669 4.00 43.13 31.98
C SER A 669 4.02 43.70 30.55
N ILE A 670 3.65 42.89 29.55
CA ILE A 670 3.56 43.30 28.14
C ILE A 670 2.50 44.41 27.99
N ILE A 671 1.29 44.21 28.50
CA ILE A 671 0.19 45.18 28.48
C ILE A 671 0.59 46.49 29.19
N GLY A 672 1.19 46.38 30.38
CA GLY A 672 1.66 47.55 31.13
C GLY A 672 2.75 48.35 30.41
N SER A 673 3.56 47.70 29.57
CA SER A 673 4.57 48.36 28.75
C SER A 673 3.99 49.07 27.51
N LEU A 674 2.93 48.51 26.91
CA LEU A 674 2.19 49.12 25.81
C LEU A 674 1.48 50.40 26.27
N GLY A 675 0.84 50.36 27.44
CA GLY A 675 0.13 51.52 28.00
C GLY A 675 1.03 52.70 28.43
N ARG A 676 2.35 52.51 28.54
CA ARG A 676 3.32 53.60 28.82
C ARG A 676 3.90 54.25 27.56
N LYS A 677 3.65 53.69 26.37
CA LYS A 677 4.14 54.21 25.09
C LYS A 677 3.08 55.02 24.30
N CYS A 678 1.87 55.17 24.85
CA CYS A 678 0.81 56.03 24.31
C CYS A 678 0.83 57.42 24.92
#